data_AF-A0A8C4X3E3-F1
#
_entry.id   AF-A0A8C4X3E3-F1
#
_cell.length_a   1.000
_cell.length_b   1.000
_cell.length_c   1.000
_cell.angle_alpha   90.00
_cell.angle_beta   90.00
_cell.angle_gamma   90.00
#
_symmetry.space_group_name_H-M   'P 1'
#
loop_
_entity.id
_entity.type
_entity.pdbx_description
1 polymer ?
#
loop_
_entity_poly.entity_id
_entity_poly.type
_entity_poly.pdbx_seq_one_letter_code
_entity_poly.pdbx_strand_id
1 'polypeptide(L)'
;MSPSLLLVLISATAVQLVTVEEKAEQFLNDFNIEAPILNYQYSLASWEYNTNITNENSEMGAIWSEFYNKASDNATDFNLNEISNYTIKQQLQFLQDKGSGALPKDKFQKLNKILQEMSKIYSTGKVCRGESCLTLEPGLEDIMANSTDYDERLEVWEGWRREVGKKMRPLYEEYIVLKNEASKLNGYKDYGDYWRGDYETEGDSPYGYTRDQLREDVGKIYKEILPLYKQLHAYVRAMLSKAYPGHLNNRGGLPANLLGDMWGRFWTNLYGLSIPFIGKEDIDVTSAMDGKGWTYKDMFEAGETFFESVGLFNMTEEFWNNSMLEKPNDREVVCHPTAWDMGNGKDFRIKMCTKVNMDDFLTVHHEMGHIEYDMAYAHQPFLFRNGANEGFHEAVGEIMSLSAATPKHLKSLDLLSANFVEDYEIDINFLMKQALTIVSTLPFTYMLEEWRWQVFEGKIPRDRWMKTWWEMKRNLVGVAEPVPHDETYCDPPTLFHVSNDYSFIRYFTRTIYQFQFQKALCEEANHSGPLYKCDITNSTAAGLKLKNMLELGKSKPWTEALQRITGETRMNATALLDYFRPLEDWLKKDNELNNRYVGWDPQWTPCEYTGFYDVYIKEEEKYEWDENEMYYFKATVAFALRKRFKDEQVNYVNFTLSRHRFNSAFMLDDKTLEFVGYPPTLAPPVTQPFTIWLVVFGVVMGVTVLTSFYLIISGYLNRKNKSMRTHRNKKCNCCNNNNNNNIYLYSTFSYKKVAQSALHNEERVRSE
;
A
#
# COMPACT_ATOMS: atom_id res chain seq x y z
N MET A 1 -19.19 19.16 92.48
CA MET A 1 -20.37 18.33 92.10
C MET A 1 -21.43 19.32 91.62
N SER A 2 -21.91 19.36 90.39
CA SER A 2 -22.04 18.37 89.32
C SER A 2 -21.96 19.09 87.94
N PRO A 3 -21.35 18.50 86.90
CA PRO A 3 -21.39 19.01 85.55
C PRO A 3 -22.69 18.56 84.87
N SER A 4 -23.60 19.49 84.60
CA SER A 4 -24.81 19.21 83.83
C SER A 4 -25.22 20.48 83.08
N LEU A 5 -24.63 20.67 81.89
CA LEU A 5 -25.19 21.28 80.67
C LEU A 5 -24.04 21.71 79.76
N LEU A 6 -23.58 20.81 78.89
CA LEU A 6 -23.14 21.12 77.53
C LEU A 6 -22.98 19.80 76.75
N LEU A 7 -24.09 19.12 76.51
CA LEU A 7 -24.18 18.01 75.56
C LEU A 7 -25.27 18.40 74.56
N VAL A 8 -24.88 19.20 73.57
CA VAL A 8 -25.65 19.41 72.34
C VAL A 8 -24.73 19.02 71.19
N LEU A 9 -24.98 17.80 70.70
CA LEU A 9 -24.96 17.42 69.29
C LEU A 9 -23.87 18.08 68.42
N ILE A 10 -22.72 17.41 68.33
CA ILE A 10 -22.00 17.32 67.05
C ILE A 10 -21.69 15.83 66.84
N SER A 11 -22.72 15.05 66.52
CA SER A 11 -22.53 13.89 65.66
C SER A 11 -22.28 14.43 64.26
N ALA A 12 -21.05 14.87 64.01
CA ALA A 12 -20.60 15.09 62.64
C ALA A 12 -20.60 13.73 61.97
N THR A 13 -21.68 13.42 61.24
CA THR A 13 -21.60 12.50 60.11
C THR A 13 -20.53 13.07 59.21
N ALA A 14 -19.30 12.55 59.30
CA ALA A 14 -18.33 12.68 58.24
C ALA A 14 -18.94 11.93 57.06
N VAL A 15 -19.73 12.65 56.23
CA VAL A 15 -20.00 12.19 54.87
C VAL A 15 -18.63 12.24 54.21
N GLN A 16 -17.98 11.08 54.13
CA GLN A 16 -16.76 10.92 53.35
C GLN A 16 -17.15 11.30 51.91
N LEU A 17 -16.73 12.48 51.47
CA LEU A 17 -16.91 12.92 50.10
C LEU A 17 -16.10 11.95 49.22
N VAL A 18 -16.81 11.05 48.54
CA VAL A 18 -16.22 10.13 47.56
C VAL A 18 -15.54 10.99 46.49
N THR A 19 -14.23 10.78 46.32
CA THR A 19 -13.41 11.51 45.37
C THR A 19 -13.82 11.19 43.93
N VAL A 20 -13.43 12.04 42.96
CA VAL A 20 -13.67 11.77 41.53
C VAL A 20 -12.95 10.49 41.11
N GLU A 21 -11.75 10.24 41.64
CA GLU A 21 -10.98 9.03 41.37
C GLU A 21 -11.66 7.76 41.91
N GLU A 22 -12.19 7.77 43.13
CA GLU A 22 -12.95 6.63 43.68
C GLU A 22 -14.23 6.33 42.88
N LYS A 23 -14.91 7.37 42.35
CA LYS A 23 -16.06 7.18 41.46
C LYS A 23 -15.65 6.59 40.11
N ALA A 24 -14.53 7.05 39.55
CA ALA A 24 -13.98 6.51 38.32
C ALA A 24 -13.58 5.05 38.48
N GLU A 25 -12.94 4.70 39.60
CA GLU A 25 -12.57 3.33 39.93
C GLU A 25 -13.81 2.43 40.01
N GLN A 26 -14.87 2.86 40.72
CA GLN A 26 -16.11 2.10 40.80
C GLN A 26 -16.75 1.91 39.41
N PHE A 27 -16.81 2.97 38.60
CA PHE A 27 -17.33 2.92 37.23
C PHE A 27 -16.56 1.90 36.36
N LEU A 28 -15.23 1.92 36.42
CA LEU A 28 -14.39 0.96 35.68
C LEU A 28 -14.54 -0.47 36.21
N ASN A 29 -14.74 -0.65 37.51
CA ASN A 29 -15.00 -1.97 38.09
C ASN A 29 -16.33 -2.54 37.57
N ASP A 30 -17.39 -1.73 37.54
CA ASP A 30 -18.68 -2.14 36.98
C ASP A 30 -18.55 -2.47 35.48
N PHE A 31 -17.83 -1.64 34.72
CA PHE A 31 -17.51 -1.91 33.32
C PHE A 31 -16.76 -3.24 33.14
N ASN A 32 -15.74 -3.50 33.95
CA ASN A 32 -14.92 -4.72 33.88
C ASN A 32 -15.69 -6.00 34.26
N ILE A 33 -16.87 -5.89 34.88
CA ILE A 33 -17.77 -7.02 35.14
C ILE A 33 -18.67 -7.28 33.93
N GLU A 34 -19.28 -6.23 33.37
CA GLU A 34 -20.30 -6.37 32.31
C GLU A 34 -19.68 -6.53 30.91
N ALA A 35 -18.58 -5.82 30.62
CA ALA A 35 -17.97 -5.80 29.29
C ALA A 35 -17.50 -7.19 28.80
N PRO A 36 -16.79 -8.00 29.60
CA PRO A 36 -16.39 -9.35 29.17
C PRO A 36 -17.57 -10.25 28.81
N ILE A 37 -18.71 -10.10 29.50
CA ILE A 37 -19.92 -10.93 29.27
C ILE A 37 -20.54 -10.59 27.92
N LEU A 38 -20.75 -9.30 27.66
CA LEU A 38 -21.35 -8.83 26.41
C LEU A 38 -20.41 -9.05 25.22
N ASN A 39 -19.11 -8.79 25.41
CA ASN A 39 -18.10 -9.06 24.39
C ASN A 39 -18.05 -10.55 24.04
N TYR A 40 -18.10 -11.45 25.02
CA TYR A 40 -18.12 -12.89 24.77
C TYR A 40 -19.32 -13.35 23.93
N GLN A 41 -20.51 -12.81 24.19
CA GLN A 41 -21.69 -13.13 23.37
C GLN A 41 -21.55 -12.60 21.94
N TYR A 42 -20.98 -11.40 21.77
CA TYR A 42 -20.66 -10.85 20.47
C TYR A 42 -19.60 -11.70 19.72
N SER A 43 -18.51 -12.07 20.39
CA SER A 43 -17.43 -12.90 19.85
C SER A 43 -17.94 -14.27 19.43
N LEU A 44 -18.85 -14.89 20.20
CA LEU A 44 -19.51 -16.14 19.80
C LEU A 44 -20.35 -15.99 18.53
N ALA A 45 -21.13 -14.93 18.40
CA ALA A 45 -21.93 -14.68 17.20
C ALA A 45 -21.05 -14.41 15.97
N SER A 46 -19.95 -13.67 16.15
CA SER A 46 -18.96 -13.42 15.10
C SER A 46 -18.21 -14.70 14.71
N TRP A 47 -17.84 -15.53 15.68
CA TRP A 47 -17.22 -16.84 15.45
C TRP A 47 -18.13 -17.76 14.63
N GLU A 48 -19.42 -17.83 14.98
CA GLU A 48 -20.41 -18.63 14.25
C GLU A 48 -20.48 -18.21 12.78
N TYR A 49 -20.53 -16.90 12.50
CA TYR A 49 -20.52 -16.39 11.13
C TYR A 49 -19.23 -16.77 10.37
N ASN A 50 -18.06 -16.58 11.00
CA ASN A 50 -16.77 -16.83 10.35
C ASN A 50 -16.51 -18.32 10.11
N THR A 51 -17.12 -19.20 10.91
CA THR A 51 -17.01 -20.67 10.79
C THR A 51 -18.21 -21.33 10.14
N ASN A 52 -19.25 -20.58 9.79
CA ASN A 52 -20.43 -21.03 9.07
C ASN A 52 -21.11 -19.82 8.41
N ILE A 53 -20.73 -19.50 7.17
CA ILE A 53 -21.21 -18.28 6.49
C ILE A 53 -22.72 -18.38 6.22
N THR A 54 -23.50 -17.78 7.12
CA THR A 54 -24.95 -17.56 6.99
C THR A 54 -25.26 -16.06 7.06
N ASN A 55 -26.54 -15.67 7.12
CA ASN A 55 -26.88 -14.27 7.42
C ASN A 55 -26.25 -13.91 8.78
N GLU A 56 -25.50 -12.80 8.80
CA GLU A 56 -24.81 -12.32 9.99
C GLU A 56 -25.81 -11.98 11.09
N ASN A 57 -25.55 -12.48 12.31
CA ASN A 57 -26.30 -12.09 13.51
C ASN A 57 -25.88 -10.67 13.96
N SER A 58 -26.29 -9.67 13.18
CA SER A 58 -25.95 -8.24 13.42
C SER A 58 -26.47 -7.69 14.75
N GLU A 59 -27.37 -8.41 15.43
CA GLU A 59 -27.98 -7.99 16.70
C GLU A 59 -26.97 -7.91 17.85
N MET A 60 -26.14 -8.95 18.04
CA MET A 60 -25.18 -8.95 19.15
C MET A 60 -24.10 -7.89 19.00
N GLY A 61 -23.66 -7.62 17.77
CA GLY A 61 -22.74 -6.52 17.46
C GLY A 61 -23.35 -5.15 17.79
N ALA A 62 -24.65 -4.97 17.54
CA ALA A 62 -25.35 -3.74 17.91
C ALA A 62 -25.47 -3.58 19.43
N ILE A 63 -25.78 -4.65 20.17
CA ILE A 63 -25.84 -4.64 21.65
C ILE A 63 -24.49 -4.27 22.25
N TRP A 64 -23.41 -4.91 21.80
CA TRP A 64 -22.05 -4.58 22.24
C TRP A 64 -21.70 -3.11 21.95
N SER A 65 -22.00 -2.65 20.73
CA SER A 65 -21.74 -1.27 20.31
C SER A 65 -22.53 -0.25 21.15
N GLU A 66 -23.80 -0.53 21.46
CA GLU A 66 -24.63 0.35 22.30
C GLU A 66 -24.12 0.42 23.74
N PHE A 67 -23.78 -0.73 24.33
CA PHE A 67 -23.16 -0.79 25.65
C PHE A 67 -21.86 0.02 25.71
N TYR A 68 -20.95 -0.20 24.76
CA TYR A 68 -19.66 0.49 24.73
C TYR A 68 -19.82 1.99 24.51
N ASN A 69 -20.72 2.41 23.61
CA ASN A 69 -21.02 3.83 23.39
C ASN A 69 -21.57 4.51 24.65
N LYS A 70 -22.47 3.83 25.37
CA LYS A 70 -23.00 4.35 26.64
C LYS A 70 -21.91 4.45 27.71
N ALA A 71 -21.03 3.45 27.81
CA ALA A 71 -19.89 3.49 28.70
C ALA A 71 -18.93 4.63 28.32
N SER A 72 -18.69 4.84 27.04
CA SER A 72 -17.89 5.95 26.50
C SER A 72 -18.47 7.30 26.85
N ASP A 73 -19.78 7.51 26.65
CA ASP A 73 -20.48 8.74 27.04
C ASP A 73 -20.36 9.01 28.54
N ASN A 74 -20.62 8.01 29.39
CA ASN A 74 -20.46 8.14 30.83
C ASN A 74 -19.00 8.42 31.24
N ALA A 75 -18.02 7.85 30.52
CA ALA A 75 -16.61 8.07 30.80
C ALA A 75 -16.21 9.55 30.57
N THR A 76 -16.92 10.29 29.71
CA THR A 76 -16.64 11.72 29.46
C THR A 76 -16.96 12.63 30.64
N ASP A 77 -17.74 12.17 31.62
CA ASP A 77 -18.01 12.92 32.86
C ASP A 77 -16.78 13.00 33.78
N PHE A 78 -15.76 12.16 33.56
CA PHE A 78 -14.52 12.15 34.33
C PHE A 78 -13.44 13.01 33.68
N ASN A 79 -13.09 14.14 34.30
CA ASN A 79 -11.98 14.98 33.87
C ASN A 79 -10.64 14.26 34.14
N LEU A 80 -9.94 13.87 33.07
CA LEU A 80 -8.67 13.14 33.16
C LEU A 80 -7.56 13.89 33.93
N ASN A 81 -7.64 15.22 34.04
CA ASN A 81 -6.67 16.02 34.82
C ASN A 81 -6.86 15.88 36.34
N GLU A 82 -8.01 15.37 36.79
CA GLU A 82 -8.33 15.14 38.20
C GLU A 82 -8.01 13.70 38.65
N ILE A 83 -7.60 12.84 37.71
CA ILE A 83 -7.23 11.44 37.96
C ILE A 83 -5.71 11.35 38.08
N SER A 84 -5.23 10.97 39.26
CA SER A 84 -3.80 10.81 39.54
C SER A 84 -3.30 9.40 39.25
N ASN A 85 -4.16 8.39 39.43
CA ASN A 85 -3.82 6.99 39.15
C ASN A 85 -3.71 6.75 37.64
N TYR A 86 -2.49 6.42 37.17
CA TYR A 86 -2.19 6.16 35.76
C TYR A 86 -3.10 5.08 35.14
N THR A 87 -3.34 3.97 35.84
CA THR A 87 -4.15 2.85 35.36
C THR A 87 -5.61 3.24 35.16
N ILE A 88 -6.17 4.02 36.10
CA ILE A 88 -7.55 4.54 35.98
C ILE A 88 -7.62 5.54 34.83
N LYS A 89 -6.67 6.48 34.78
CA LYS A 89 -6.60 7.50 33.73
C LYS A 89 -6.54 6.89 32.33
N GLN A 90 -5.70 5.89 32.12
CA GLN A 90 -5.56 5.22 30.82
C GLN A 90 -6.84 4.48 30.40
N GLN A 91 -7.48 3.74 31.31
CA GLN A 91 -8.75 3.07 30.98
C GLN A 91 -9.85 4.08 30.62
N LEU A 92 -9.94 5.19 31.35
CA LEU A 92 -10.86 6.27 31.01
C LEU A 92 -10.52 6.90 29.65
N GLN A 93 -9.25 7.12 29.35
CA GLN A 93 -8.82 7.65 28.06
C GLN A 93 -9.23 6.74 26.90
N PHE A 94 -9.09 5.42 27.04
CA PHE A 94 -9.56 4.45 26.04
C PHE A 94 -11.08 4.44 25.89
N LEU A 95 -11.83 4.61 26.98
CA LEU A 95 -13.29 4.71 26.89
C LEU A 95 -13.75 6.05 26.30
N GLN A 96 -13.03 7.14 26.55
CA GLN A 96 -13.38 8.47 26.04
C GLN A 96 -13.15 8.62 24.53
N ASP A 97 -12.35 7.73 23.91
CA ASP A 97 -12.26 7.64 22.45
C ASP A 97 -13.51 6.98 21.88
N LYS A 98 -14.33 7.77 21.19
CA LYS A 98 -15.58 7.30 20.56
C LYS A 98 -15.35 6.69 19.18
N GLY A 99 -14.14 6.78 18.64
CA GLY A 99 -13.81 6.35 17.28
C GLY A 99 -14.82 6.87 16.25
N SER A 100 -15.38 5.97 15.43
CA SER A 100 -16.40 6.34 14.45
C SER A 100 -17.77 6.68 15.06
N GLY A 101 -18.03 6.28 16.31
CA GLY A 101 -19.25 6.59 17.05
C GLY A 101 -19.41 8.08 17.39
N ALA A 102 -18.35 8.89 17.25
CA ALA A 102 -18.42 10.34 17.37
C ALA A 102 -19.28 11.01 16.27
N LEU A 103 -19.49 10.33 15.14
CA LEU A 103 -20.30 10.87 14.04
C LEU A 103 -21.79 10.96 14.40
N PRO A 104 -22.52 11.95 13.85
CA PRO A 104 -23.98 11.92 13.85
C PRO A 104 -24.53 10.61 13.30
N LYS A 105 -25.67 10.15 13.83
CA LYS A 105 -26.26 8.83 13.54
C LYS A 105 -26.42 8.54 12.05
N ASP A 106 -26.84 9.52 11.24
CA ASP A 106 -27.01 9.39 9.80
C ASP A 106 -25.66 9.19 9.07
N LYS A 107 -24.63 9.93 9.48
CA LYS A 107 -23.27 9.79 8.95
C LYS A 107 -22.61 8.49 9.37
N PHE A 108 -22.80 8.07 10.62
CA PHE A 108 -22.31 6.78 11.12
C PHE A 108 -22.94 5.61 10.35
N GLN A 109 -24.26 5.63 10.14
CA GLN A 109 -24.95 4.63 9.31
C GLN A 109 -24.47 4.64 7.85
N LYS A 110 -24.18 5.82 7.29
CA LYS A 110 -23.60 5.94 5.95
C LYS A 110 -22.20 5.33 5.89
N LEU A 111 -21.34 5.61 6.87
CA LEU A 111 -20.00 5.04 6.96
C LEU A 111 -20.05 3.50 7.03
N ASN A 112 -20.91 2.93 7.89
CA ASN A 112 -21.04 1.49 8.01
C ASN A 112 -21.50 0.83 6.70
N LYS A 113 -22.43 1.45 5.97
CA LYS A 113 -22.83 0.98 4.64
C LYS A 113 -21.67 1.01 3.64
N ILE A 114 -20.86 2.07 3.64
CA ILE A 114 -19.69 2.17 2.76
C ILE A 114 -18.67 1.07 3.07
N LEU A 115 -18.38 0.84 4.36
CA LEU A 115 -17.46 -0.22 4.80
C LEU A 115 -17.95 -1.62 4.39
N GLN A 116 -19.24 -1.90 4.60
CA GLN A 116 -19.87 -3.16 4.19
C GLN A 116 -19.82 -3.36 2.67
N GLU A 117 -20.11 -2.32 1.88
CA GLU A 117 -20.04 -2.40 0.42
C GLU A 117 -18.61 -2.57 -0.08
N MET A 118 -17.61 -1.87 0.48
CA MET A 118 -16.20 -2.10 0.12
C MET A 118 -15.76 -3.54 0.46
N SER A 119 -16.07 -4.03 1.66
CA SER A 119 -15.76 -5.41 2.07
C SER A 119 -16.42 -6.44 1.14
N LYS A 120 -17.68 -6.23 0.77
CA LYS A 120 -18.43 -7.06 -0.16
C LYS A 120 -17.84 -7.04 -1.58
N ILE A 121 -17.48 -5.87 -2.11
CA ILE A 121 -16.87 -5.75 -3.44
C ILE A 121 -15.54 -6.50 -3.47
N TYR A 122 -14.73 -6.38 -2.40
CA TYR A 122 -13.47 -7.11 -2.29
C TYR A 122 -13.68 -8.64 -2.26
N SER A 123 -14.56 -9.13 -1.40
CA SER A 123 -14.78 -10.58 -1.21
C SER A 123 -15.50 -11.25 -2.38
N THR A 124 -16.39 -10.54 -3.08
CA THR A 124 -17.23 -11.11 -4.15
C THR A 124 -16.84 -10.67 -5.56
N GLY A 125 -15.84 -9.79 -5.69
CA GLY A 125 -15.31 -9.32 -6.95
C GLY A 125 -14.82 -10.48 -7.82
N LYS A 126 -15.07 -10.38 -9.14
CA LYS A 126 -14.68 -11.40 -10.11
C LYS A 126 -14.04 -10.78 -11.34
N VAL A 127 -13.06 -11.47 -11.91
CA VAL A 127 -12.47 -11.16 -13.21
C VAL A 127 -12.84 -12.28 -14.17
N CYS A 128 -13.38 -11.92 -15.34
CA CYS A 128 -13.86 -12.89 -16.32
C CYS A 128 -12.94 -12.94 -17.55
N ARG A 129 -12.61 -14.17 -17.95
CA ARG A 129 -11.90 -14.55 -19.18
C ARG A 129 -12.84 -15.38 -20.04
N GLY A 130 -13.44 -14.76 -21.05
CA GLY A 130 -14.54 -15.36 -21.81
C GLY A 130 -15.74 -15.68 -20.89
N GLU A 131 -16.14 -16.95 -20.83
CA GLU A 131 -17.23 -17.42 -19.95
C GLU A 131 -16.76 -17.77 -18.52
N SER A 132 -15.45 -17.90 -18.28
CA SER A 132 -14.91 -18.27 -16.97
C SER A 132 -14.67 -17.03 -16.11
N CYS A 133 -15.27 -16.97 -14.91
CA CYS A 133 -15.09 -15.87 -13.97
C CYS A 133 -14.51 -16.38 -12.65
N LEU A 134 -13.40 -15.81 -12.21
CA LEU A 134 -12.69 -16.19 -11.00
C LEU A 134 -12.80 -15.08 -9.95
N THR A 135 -13.04 -15.48 -8.69
CA THR A 135 -12.85 -14.62 -7.51
C THR A 135 -11.37 -14.49 -7.17
N LEU A 136 -11.02 -13.51 -6.34
CA LEU A 136 -9.64 -13.33 -5.86
C LEU A 136 -9.10 -14.62 -5.23
N GLU A 137 -9.74 -15.06 -4.15
CA GLU A 137 -9.44 -16.33 -3.49
C GLU A 137 -10.46 -17.42 -3.90
N PRO A 138 -10.03 -18.64 -4.23
CA PRO A 138 -8.64 -19.07 -4.46
C PRO A 138 -8.13 -18.78 -5.90
N GLY A 139 -8.99 -18.25 -6.79
CA GLY A 139 -8.75 -18.30 -8.24
C GLY A 139 -7.65 -17.38 -8.75
N LEU A 140 -7.80 -16.07 -8.61
CA LEU A 140 -6.83 -15.11 -9.16
C LEU A 140 -5.50 -15.13 -8.40
N GLU A 141 -5.52 -15.42 -7.09
CA GLU A 141 -4.29 -15.53 -6.29
C GLU A 141 -3.42 -16.70 -6.72
N ASP A 142 -4.02 -17.86 -7.04
CA ASP A 142 -3.27 -19.01 -7.56
C ASP A 142 -2.55 -18.67 -8.87
N ILE A 143 -3.21 -17.95 -9.78
CA ILE A 143 -2.59 -17.48 -11.03
C ILE A 143 -1.44 -16.53 -10.73
N MET A 144 -1.66 -15.54 -9.85
CA MET A 144 -0.61 -14.58 -9.48
C MET A 144 0.53 -15.20 -8.67
N ALA A 145 0.32 -16.32 -8.00
CA ALA A 145 1.37 -17.06 -7.29
C ALA A 145 2.19 -17.94 -8.24
N ASN A 146 1.52 -18.67 -9.15
CA ASN A 146 2.13 -19.80 -9.85
C ASN A 146 2.36 -19.59 -11.34
N SER A 147 1.60 -18.72 -12.01
CA SER A 147 1.74 -18.53 -13.46
C SER A 147 3.08 -17.89 -13.80
N THR A 148 3.73 -18.42 -14.85
CA THR A 148 4.94 -17.87 -15.47
C THR A 148 4.67 -17.18 -16.80
N ASP A 149 3.40 -17.00 -17.18
CA ASP A 149 2.99 -16.31 -18.41
C ASP A 149 2.79 -14.81 -18.11
N TYR A 150 3.53 -13.95 -18.81
CA TYR A 150 3.47 -12.50 -18.60
C TYR A 150 2.07 -11.92 -18.88
N ASP A 151 1.45 -12.34 -19.99
CA ASP A 151 0.19 -11.78 -20.48
C ASP A 151 -0.98 -12.26 -19.60
N GLU A 152 -0.96 -13.51 -19.15
CA GLU A 152 -1.93 -14.02 -18.19
C GLU A 152 -1.89 -13.25 -16.87
N ARG A 153 -0.70 -13.04 -16.31
CA ARG A 153 -0.52 -12.27 -15.08
C ARG A 153 -0.95 -10.82 -15.28
N LEU A 154 -0.62 -10.22 -16.42
CA LEU A 154 -1.04 -8.86 -16.75
C LEU A 154 -2.56 -8.73 -16.82
N GLU A 155 -3.22 -9.66 -17.51
CA GLU A 155 -4.67 -9.67 -17.68
C GLU A 155 -5.39 -9.81 -16.34
N VAL A 156 -4.94 -10.70 -15.46
CA VAL A 156 -5.48 -10.87 -14.11
C VAL A 156 -5.24 -9.64 -13.24
N TRP A 157 -4.01 -9.12 -13.25
CA TRP A 157 -3.61 -7.96 -12.45
C TRP A 157 -4.41 -6.70 -12.81
N GLU A 158 -4.57 -6.43 -14.10
CA GLU A 158 -5.34 -5.29 -14.62
C GLU A 158 -6.84 -5.53 -14.48
N GLY A 159 -7.29 -6.75 -14.75
CA GLY A 159 -8.68 -7.15 -14.56
C GLY A 159 -9.18 -6.87 -13.15
N TRP A 160 -8.40 -7.24 -12.13
CA TRP A 160 -8.76 -6.98 -10.73
C TRP A 160 -8.91 -5.49 -10.44
N ARG A 161 -7.93 -4.68 -10.86
CA ARG A 161 -7.93 -3.23 -10.64
C ARG A 161 -9.04 -2.52 -11.39
N ARG A 162 -9.40 -3.00 -12.58
CA ARG A 162 -10.52 -2.47 -13.34
C ARG A 162 -11.87 -2.85 -12.72
N GLU A 163 -12.09 -4.12 -12.40
CA GLU A 163 -13.40 -4.61 -11.96
C GLU A 163 -13.73 -4.29 -10.50
N VAL A 164 -12.69 -4.17 -9.65
CA VAL A 164 -12.82 -3.84 -8.22
C VAL A 164 -12.36 -2.42 -7.95
N GLY A 165 -11.14 -2.04 -8.35
CA GLY A 165 -10.57 -0.72 -8.03
C GLY A 165 -11.42 0.46 -8.50
N LYS A 166 -12.03 0.38 -9.69
CA LYS A 166 -12.94 1.43 -10.17
C LYS A 166 -14.23 1.55 -9.37
N LYS A 167 -14.77 0.43 -8.85
CA LYS A 167 -15.95 0.44 -7.98
C LYS A 167 -15.63 0.96 -6.59
N MET A 168 -14.41 0.69 -6.11
CA MET A 168 -13.92 1.20 -4.83
C MET A 168 -13.72 2.71 -4.84
N ARG A 169 -13.36 3.30 -5.98
CA ARG A 169 -13.01 4.73 -6.09
C ARG A 169 -14.01 5.69 -5.42
N PRO A 170 -15.30 5.73 -5.80
CA PRO A 170 -16.26 6.66 -5.19
C PRO A 170 -16.54 6.34 -3.71
N LEU A 171 -16.53 5.06 -3.33
CA LEU A 171 -16.73 4.64 -1.94
C LEU A 171 -15.59 5.12 -1.03
N TYR A 172 -14.35 4.96 -1.50
CA TYR A 172 -13.16 5.35 -0.76
C TYR A 172 -13.05 6.88 -0.59
N GLU A 173 -13.48 7.64 -1.60
CA GLU A 173 -13.63 9.11 -1.49
C GLU A 173 -14.57 9.55 -0.38
N GLU A 174 -15.74 8.93 -0.26
CA GLU A 174 -16.68 9.24 0.81
C GLU A 174 -16.20 8.73 2.18
N TYR A 175 -15.59 7.54 2.22
CA TYR A 175 -15.01 6.95 3.41
C TYR A 175 -13.96 7.87 4.06
N ILE A 176 -13.03 8.43 3.27
CA ILE A 176 -12.00 9.35 3.80
C ILE A 176 -12.64 10.60 4.42
N VAL A 177 -13.69 11.15 3.81
CA VAL A 177 -14.39 12.32 4.36
C VAL A 177 -14.99 12.00 5.73
N LEU A 178 -15.73 10.89 5.83
CA LEU A 178 -16.41 10.50 7.06
C LEU A 178 -15.43 10.12 8.17
N LYS A 179 -14.35 9.39 7.84
CA LYS A 179 -13.31 9.02 8.79
C LYS A 179 -12.50 10.23 9.29
N ASN A 180 -12.16 11.17 8.41
CA ASN A 180 -11.53 12.41 8.84
C ASN A 180 -12.44 13.26 9.72
N GLU A 181 -13.75 13.30 9.45
CA GLU A 181 -14.72 13.98 10.31
C GLU A 181 -14.78 13.33 11.69
N ALA A 182 -14.92 12.00 11.76
CA ALA A 182 -14.91 11.26 13.02
C ALA A 182 -13.63 11.53 13.83
N SER A 183 -12.47 11.50 13.18
CA SER A 183 -11.18 11.71 13.84
C SER A 183 -11.05 13.10 14.43
N LYS A 184 -11.50 14.13 13.71
CA LYS A 184 -11.51 15.52 14.19
C LYS A 184 -12.45 15.72 15.38
N LEU A 185 -13.59 15.03 15.41
CA LEU A 185 -14.50 15.04 16.55
C LEU A 185 -13.88 14.40 17.80
N ASN A 186 -12.94 13.46 17.62
CA ASN A 186 -12.15 12.86 18.71
C ASN A 186 -10.85 13.63 19.02
N GLY A 187 -10.64 14.84 18.47
CA GLY A 187 -9.49 15.68 18.78
C GLY A 187 -8.20 15.38 17.98
N TYR A 188 -8.27 14.54 16.95
CA TYR A 188 -7.14 14.26 16.05
C TYR A 188 -7.14 15.18 14.82
N LYS A 189 -5.98 15.32 14.17
CA LYS A 189 -5.84 16.18 12.97
C LYS A 189 -6.60 15.62 11.76
N ASP A 190 -6.49 14.31 11.56
CA ASP A 190 -7.03 13.51 10.47
C ASP A 190 -7.05 12.03 10.87
N TYR A 191 -7.53 11.15 9.99
CA TYR A 191 -7.63 9.73 10.29
C TYR A 191 -6.28 9.00 10.35
N GLY A 192 -5.26 9.52 9.65
CA GLY A 192 -3.89 9.02 9.82
C GLY A 192 -3.36 9.34 11.21
N ASP A 193 -3.60 10.57 11.71
CA ASP A 193 -3.25 10.97 13.08
C ASP A 193 -3.97 10.10 14.12
N TYR A 194 -5.25 9.76 13.89
CA TYR A 194 -5.99 8.82 14.74
C TYR A 194 -5.29 7.46 14.84
N TRP A 195 -4.92 6.82 13.72
CA TRP A 195 -4.23 5.53 13.76
C TRP A 195 -2.86 5.58 14.42
N ARG A 196 -2.08 6.65 14.19
CA ARG A 196 -0.78 6.81 14.84
C ARG A 196 -0.90 7.00 16.36
N GLY A 197 -2.09 7.33 16.86
CA GLY A 197 -2.42 7.40 18.28
C GLY A 197 -2.16 6.10 19.04
N ASP A 198 -2.19 4.94 18.38
CA ASP A 198 -1.89 3.66 19.04
C ASP A 198 -0.44 3.55 19.56
N TYR A 199 0.48 4.34 18.99
CA TYR A 199 1.88 4.43 19.41
C TYR A 199 2.14 5.60 20.35
N GLU A 200 1.16 6.46 20.62
CA GLU A 200 1.32 7.59 21.50
C GLU A 200 1.41 7.14 22.96
N THR A 201 2.38 7.68 23.68
CA THR A 201 2.56 7.41 25.10
C THR A 201 2.77 8.73 25.83
N GLU A 202 1.99 8.93 26.90
CA GLU A 202 2.15 10.09 27.78
C GLU A 202 3.45 10.03 28.59
N GLY A 203 3.99 11.19 28.94
CA GLY A 203 5.13 11.34 29.84
C GLY A 203 6.40 11.86 29.18
N ASP A 204 7.43 12.07 29.99
CA ASP A 204 8.75 12.52 29.52
C ASP A 204 9.62 11.34 29.03
N SER A 205 10.78 11.68 28.47
CA SER A 205 11.84 10.72 28.16
C SER A 205 12.18 9.84 29.38
N PRO A 206 12.38 8.52 29.22
CA PRO A 206 12.59 7.82 27.95
C PRO A 206 11.33 7.19 27.33
N TYR A 207 10.16 7.32 27.97
CA TYR A 207 8.95 6.59 27.56
C TYR A 207 7.95 7.41 26.76
N GLY A 208 7.98 8.74 26.82
CA GLY A 208 7.12 9.58 25.98
C GLY A 208 7.37 9.33 24.49
N TYR A 209 6.30 9.21 23.70
CA TYR A 209 6.33 8.95 22.27
C TYR A 209 5.15 9.65 21.59
N THR A 210 5.41 10.44 20.55
CA THR A 210 4.36 11.22 19.87
C THR A 210 3.94 10.55 18.57
N ARG A 211 2.73 10.88 18.10
CA ARG A 211 2.19 10.39 16.83
C ARG A 211 3.04 10.79 15.62
N ASP A 212 3.65 11.98 15.67
CA ASP A 212 4.55 12.45 14.61
C ASP A 212 5.93 11.75 14.69
N GLN A 213 6.40 11.37 15.88
CA GLN A 213 7.64 10.60 16.06
C GLN A 213 7.58 9.24 15.36
N LEU A 214 6.40 8.59 15.32
CA LEU A 214 6.20 7.34 14.58
C LEU A 214 6.59 7.49 13.12
N ARG A 215 6.04 8.51 12.45
CA ARG A 215 6.29 8.77 11.02
C ARG A 215 7.76 9.07 10.76
N GLU A 216 8.41 9.81 11.67
CA GLU A 216 9.85 10.10 11.57
C GLU A 216 10.71 8.84 11.71
N ASP A 217 10.45 8.01 12.73
CA ASP A 217 11.26 6.83 13.02
C ASP A 217 11.09 5.76 11.94
N VAL A 218 9.85 5.53 11.47
CA VAL A 218 9.57 4.68 10.31
C VAL A 218 10.34 5.17 9.08
N GLY A 219 10.32 6.49 8.81
CA GLY A 219 11.04 7.08 7.69
C GLY A 219 12.57 6.98 7.80
N LYS A 220 13.13 7.01 9.02
CA LYS A 220 14.56 6.78 9.27
C LYS A 220 14.91 5.31 9.05
N ILE A 221 14.16 4.39 9.66
CA ILE A 221 14.37 2.94 9.56
C ILE A 221 14.26 2.48 8.10
N TYR A 222 13.28 2.99 7.34
CA TYR A 222 13.18 2.69 5.91
C TYR A 222 14.47 3.05 5.15
N LYS A 223 15.10 4.19 5.45
CA LYS A 223 16.37 4.60 4.83
C LYS A 223 17.54 3.70 5.23
N GLU A 224 17.54 3.17 6.46
CA GLU A 224 18.55 2.23 6.94
C GLU A 224 18.44 0.87 6.24
N ILE A 225 17.22 0.43 5.92
CA ILE A 225 16.93 -0.85 5.24
C ILE A 225 17.14 -0.76 3.73
N LEU A 226 16.98 0.44 3.14
CA LEU A 226 17.02 0.67 1.70
C LEU A 226 18.29 0.12 0.99
N PRO A 227 19.52 0.18 1.56
CA PRO A 227 20.69 -0.43 0.94
C PRO A 227 20.56 -1.94 0.73
N LEU A 228 20.12 -2.69 1.75
CA LEU A 228 19.86 -4.13 1.66
C LEU A 228 18.77 -4.41 0.62
N TYR A 229 17.66 -3.69 0.68
CA TYR A 229 16.56 -3.85 -0.28
C TYR A 229 17.01 -3.59 -1.73
N LYS A 230 17.85 -2.58 -1.98
CA LYS A 230 18.37 -2.29 -3.33
C LYS A 230 19.22 -3.44 -3.89
N GLN A 231 19.98 -4.12 -3.03
CA GLN A 231 20.76 -5.29 -3.44
C GLN A 231 19.85 -6.47 -3.81
N LEU A 232 18.83 -6.73 -2.98
CA LEU A 232 17.81 -7.75 -3.23
C LEU A 232 17.03 -7.45 -4.52
N HIS A 233 16.56 -6.21 -4.68
CA HIS A 233 15.83 -5.74 -5.86
C HIS A 233 16.63 -5.93 -7.14
N ALA A 234 17.91 -5.56 -7.14
CA ALA A 234 18.79 -5.72 -8.30
C ALA A 234 18.99 -7.19 -8.70
N TYR A 235 19.14 -8.06 -7.71
CA TYR A 235 19.25 -9.50 -7.91
C TYR A 235 17.95 -10.08 -8.48
N VAL A 236 16.81 -9.80 -7.84
CA VAL A 236 15.48 -10.27 -8.27
C VAL A 236 15.15 -9.76 -9.66
N ARG A 237 15.45 -8.49 -9.97
CA ARG A 237 15.28 -7.94 -11.32
C ARG A 237 16.04 -8.75 -12.36
N ALA A 238 17.29 -9.12 -12.10
CA ALA A 238 18.06 -9.92 -13.04
C ALA A 238 17.50 -11.34 -13.21
N MET A 239 16.95 -11.95 -12.15
CA MET A 239 16.29 -13.25 -12.24
C MET A 239 14.98 -13.16 -13.04
N LEU A 240 14.15 -12.16 -12.76
CA LEU A 240 12.94 -11.90 -13.53
C LEU A 240 13.23 -11.55 -14.99
N SER A 241 14.30 -10.80 -15.30
CA SER A 241 14.71 -10.53 -16.68
C SER A 241 15.06 -11.80 -17.45
N LYS A 242 15.54 -12.86 -16.78
CA LYS A 242 15.78 -14.17 -17.41
C LYS A 242 14.47 -14.94 -17.61
N ALA A 243 13.56 -14.88 -16.64
CA ALA A 243 12.27 -15.56 -16.70
C ALA A 243 11.30 -14.91 -17.71
N TYR A 244 11.36 -13.59 -17.88
CA TYR A 244 10.49 -12.79 -18.74
C TYR A 244 11.31 -11.92 -19.73
N PRO A 245 11.97 -12.52 -20.73
CA PRO A 245 12.80 -11.78 -21.69
C PRO A 245 12.00 -10.70 -22.42
N GLY A 246 12.52 -9.47 -22.45
CA GLY A 246 11.91 -8.35 -23.17
C GLY A 246 10.89 -7.53 -22.37
N HIS A 247 10.51 -7.96 -21.16
CA HIS A 247 9.52 -7.26 -20.32
C HIS A 247 10.13 -6.40 -19.20
N LEU A 248 11.45 -6.48 -18.98
CA LEU A 248 12.15 -5.72 -17.95
C LEU A 248 13.32 -4.91 -18.53
N ASN A 249 13.58 -3.75 -17.94
CA ASN A 249 14.76 -2.94 -18.20
C ASN A 249 15.81 -3.16 -17.10
N ASN A 250 17.08 -3.34 -17.48
CA ASN A 250 18.18 -3.61 -16.54
C ASN A 250 18.43 -2.50 -15.49
N ARG A 251 17.88 -1.29 -15.71
CA ARG A 251 17.94 -0.15 -14.80
C ARG A 251 16.55 0.31 -14.33
N GLY A 252 15.46 -0.23 -14.88
CA GLY A 252 14.09 0.18 -14.54
C GLY A 252 13.57 -0.45 -13.25
N GLY A 253 12.36 -0.06 -12.83
CA GLY A 253 11.62 -0.76 -11.79
C GLY A 253 11.18 -2.18 -12.20
N LEU A 254 10.60 -2.92 -11.26
CA LEU A 254 9.97 -4.22 -11.54
C LEU A 254 8.52 -4.01 -12.00
N PRO A 255 8.02 -4.70 -13.05
CA PRO A 255 6.59 -4.68 -13.38
C PRO A 255 5.74 -5.24 -12.24
N ALA A 256 4.70 -4.50 -11.83
CA ALA A 256 3.90 -4.83 -10.65
C ALA A 256 3.15 -6.18 -10.73
N ASN A 257 2.91 -6.69 -11.95
CA ASN A 257 2.26 -7.97 -12.18
C ASN A 257 3.19 -9.19 -12.02
N LEU A 258 4.51 -9.00 -11.84
CA LEU A 258 5.50 -10.09 -11.81
C LEU A 258 6.08 -10.37 -10.41
N LEU A 259 5.39 -9.95 -9.35
CA LEU A 259 5.95 -9.91 -8.00
C LEU A 259 5.51 -11.07 -7.10
N GLY A 260 4.90 -12.12 -7.65
CA GLY A 260 4.53 -13.33 -6.91
C GLY A 260 3.18 -13.28 -6.18
N ASP A 261 2.55 -12.11 -6.09
CA ASP A 261 1.16 -11.97 -5.63
C ASP A 261 0.43 -10.86 -6.42
N MET A 262 -0.83 -10.57 -6.07
CA MET A 262 -1.67 -9.57 -6.76
C MET A 262 -1.15 -8.13 -6.67
N TRP A 263 -0.33 -7.77 -5.68
CA TRP A 263 0.08 -6.39 -5.36
C TRP A 263 1.60 -6.17 -5.28
N GLY A 264 2.37 -7.25 -5.26
CA GLY A 264 3.76 -7.31 -4.84
C GLY A 264 3.92 -6.97 -3.36
N ARG A 265 3.05 -7.52 -2.49
CA ARG A 265 3.19 -7.36 -1.03
C ARG A 265 4.35 -8.21 -0.54
N PHE A 266 4.37 -9.49 -0.92
CA PHE A 266 5.45 -10.43 -0.64
C PHE A 266 6.03 -10.97 -1.94
N TRP A 267 7.34 -11.22 -1.98
CA TRP A 267 8.01 -11.83 -3.13
C TRP A 267 8.33 -13.31 -2.91
N THR A 268 7.72 -13.93 -1.90
CA THR A 268 7.96 -15.33 -1.49
C THR A 268 7.81 -16.30 -2.67
N ASN A 269 6.76 -16.12 -3.49
CA ASN A 269 6.49 -16.95 -4.66
C ASN A 269 7.51 -16.75 -5.81
N LEU A 270 8.43 -15.78 -5.69
CA LEU A 270 9.55 -15.64 -6.63
C LEU A 270 10.73 -16.56 -6.29
N TYR A 271 10.72 -17.22 -5.11
CA TYR A 271 11.85 -18.00 -4.64
C TYR A 271 12.32 -19.04 -5.67
N GLY A 272 11.40 -19.78 -6.28
CA GLY A 272 11.71 -20.77 -7.32
C GLY A 272 12.42 -20.20 -8.55
N LEU A 273 12.23 -18.91 -8.86
CA LEU A 273 12.91 -18.20 -9.95
C LEU A 273 14.23 -17.58 -9.52
N SER A 274 14.47 -17.43 -8.22
CA SER A 274 15.55 -16.63 -7.67
C SER A 274 16.48 -17.39 -6.72
N ILE A 275 16.48 -18.72 -6.75
CA ILE A 275 17.34 -19.58 -5.91
C ILE A 275 18.82 -19.27 -6.19
N PRO A 276 19.60 -18.81 -5.19
CA PRO A 276 21.03 -18.53 -5.32
C PRO A 276 21.86 -19.74 -5.79
N PHE A 277 21.71 -20.87 -5.11
CA PHE A 277 22.46 -22.09 -5.34
C PHE A 277 21.51 -23.24 -5.67
N ILE A 278 21.27 -23.43 -6.97
CA ILE A 278 20.41 -24.50 -7.50
C ILE A 278 21.04 -25.87 -7.23
N GLY A 279 20.22 -26.84 -6.82
CA GLY A 279 20.65 -28.23 -6.60
C GLY A 279 21.07 -28.54 -5.17
N LYS A 280 21.04 -27.55 -4.27
CA LYS A 280 21.04 -27.78 -2.83
C LYS A 280 19.65 -28.16 -2.34
N GLU A 281 19.61 -28.99 -1.31
CA GLU A 281 18.37 -29.35 -0.62
C GLU A 281 17.74 -28.08 -0.01
N ASP A 282 16.46 -27.84 -0.31
CA ASP A 282 15.70 -26.75 0.31
C ASP A 282 15.31 -27.17 1.73
N ILE A 283 15.26 -26.21 2.65
CA ILE A 283 14.69 -26.41 3.97
C ILE A 283 13.17 -26.27 3.80
N ASP A 284 12.57 -27.25 3.13
CA ASP A 284 11.13 -27.45 3.01
C ASP A 284 10.79 -28.85 3.51
N VAL A 285 10.10 -28.92 4.65
CA VAL A 285 9.75 -30.17 5.31
C VAL A 285 8.38 -30.72 4.89
N THR A 286 7.70 -30.10 3.93
CA THR A 286 6.37 -30.52 3.46
C THR A 286 6.35 -32.01 3.08
N SER A 287 7.28 -32.45 2.23
CA SER A 287 7.35 -33.87 1.83
C SER A 287 7.72 -34.82 2.98
N ALA A 288 8.46 -34.33 3.98
CA ALA A 288 8.81 -35.12 5.16
C ALA A 288 7.60 -35.29 6.09
N MET A 289 6.80 -34.24 6.28
CA MET A 289 5.53 -34.28 7.01
C MET A 289 4.56 -35.26 6.34
N ASP A 290 4.37 -35.15 5.01
CA ASP A 290 3.54 -36.08 4.23
C ASP A 290 4.04 -37.53 4.34
N GLY A 291 5.35 -37.75 4.17
CA GLY A 291 5.96 -39.08 4.25
C GLY A 291 5.84 -39.74 5.62
N LYS A 292 5.70 -38.94 6.68
CA LYS A 292 5.47 -39.38 8.06
C LYS A 292 3.98 -39.47 8.43
N GLY A 293 3.08 -39.05 7.54
CA GLY A 293 1.65 -39.04 7.78
C GLY A 293 1.22 -38.02 8.83
N TRP A 294 1.91 -36.87 8.90
CA TRP A 294 1.49 -35.76 9.76
C TRP A 294 0.09 -35.27 9.37
N THR A 295 -0.67 -34.87 10.37
CA THR A 295 -1.97 -34.23 10.26
C THR A 295 -1.90 -32.78 10.74
N TYR A 296 -2.95 -31.99 10.53
CA TYR A 296 -3.04 -30.66 11.13
C TYR A 296 -2.87 -30.72 12.65
N LYS A 297 -3.38 -31.77 13.30
CA LYS A 297 -3.30 -31.92 14.75
C LYS A 297 -1.86 -32.08 15.23
N ASP A 298 -1.05 -32.88 14.53
CA ASP A 298 0.37 -33.04 14.85
C ASP A 298 1.13 -31.70 14.75
N MET A 299 0.74 -30.83 13.82
CA MET A 299 1.33 -29.49 13.68
C MET A 299 1.03 -28.59 14.88
N PHE A 300 -0.22 -28.57 15.36
CA PHE A 300 -0.61 -27.80 16.55
C PHE A 300 -0.04 -28.39 17.84
N GLU A 301 0.03 -29.72 17.98
CA GLU A 301 0.67 -30.38 19.13
C GLU A 301 2.19 -30.09 19.17
N ALA A 302 2.85 -30.05 18.00
CA ALA A 302 4.25 -29.63 17.91
C ALA A 302 4.43 -28.15 18.29
N GLY A 303 3.51 -27.28 17.86
CA GLY A 303 3.45 -25.88 18.29
C GLY A 303 3.32 -25.74 19.81
N GLU A 304 2.35 -26.44 20.42
CA GLU A 304 2.15 -26.44 21.89
C GLU A 304 3.41 -26.90 22.62
N THR A 305 4.04 -27.98 22.14
CA THR A 305 5.29 -28.51 22.71
C THR A 305 6.42 -27.48 22.65
N PHE A 306 6.51 -26.69 21.56
CA PHE A 306 7.48 -25.62 21.44
C PHE A 306 7.27 -24.53 22.52
N PHE A 307 6.03 -24.07 22.73
CA PHE A 307 5.70 -23.07 23.75
C PHE A 307 5.91 -23.60 25.17
N GLU A 308 5.53 -24.85 25.44
CA GLU A 308 5.81 -25.51 26.72
C GLU A 308 7.31 -25.56 27.00
N SER A 309 8.14 -25.85 25.98
CA SER A 309 9.60 -25.95 26.13
C SER A 309 10.27 -24.67 26.62
N VAL A 310 9.69 -23.50 26.31
CA VAL A 310 10.17 -22.20 26.78
C VAL A 310 9.50 -21.74 28.07
N GLY A 311 8.61 -22.56 28.65
CA GLY A 311 7.93 -22.26 29.91
C GLY A 311 6.72 -21.33 29.75
N LEU A 312 6.13 -21.27 28.56
CA LEU A 312 4.84 -20.62 28.33
C LEU A 312 3.68 -21.59 28.65
N PHE A 313 2.45 -21.23 28.27
CA PHE A 313 1.27 -21.96 28.70
C PHE A 313 1.04 -23.21 27.83
N ASN A 314 0.26 -24.16 28.34
CA ASN A 314 -0.35 -25.17 27.46
C ASN A 314 -1.67 -24.58 26.94
N MET A 315 -2.12 -24.99 25.77
CA MET A 315 -3.42 -24.56 25.25
C MET A 315 -4.55 -25.06 26.14
N THR A 316 -5.64 -24.31 26.22
CA THR A 316 -6.79 -24.64 27.08
C THR A 316 -7.60 -25.82 26.51
N GLU A 317 -8.41 -26.47 27.35
CA GLU A 317 -9.34 -27.50 26.86
C GLU A 317 -10.35 -26.89 25.86
N GLU A 318 -10.81 -25.67 26.11
CA GLU A 318 -11.68 -24.91 25.22
C GLU A 318 -11.03 -24.66 23.86
N PHE A 319 -9.72 -24.37 23.81
CA PHE A 319 -8.98 -24.19 22.56
C PHE A 319 -9.09 -25.42 21.67
N TRP A 320 -8.76 -26.60 22.21
CA TRP A 320 -8.78 -27.84 21.45
C TRP A 320 -10.19 -28.27 21.03
N ASN A 321 -11.19 -28.00 21.87
CA ASN A 321 -12.56 -28.42 21.60
C ASN A 321 -13.32 -27.48 20.65
N ASN A 322 -13.00 -26.18 20.65
CA ASN A 322 -13.80 -25.17 19.98
C ASN A 322 -13.14 -24.56 18.73
N SER A 323 -11.83 -24.72 18.55
CA SER A 323 -11.10 -24.20 17.39
C SER A 323 -11.50 -24.90 16.08
N MET A 324 -11.39 -24.18 14.97
CA MET A 324 -11.53 -24.73 13.63
C MET A 324 -10.13 -24.84 13.01
N LEU A 325 -9.48 -25.99 13.23
CA LEU A 325 -8.09 -26.25 12.82
C LEU A 325 -7.97 -26.95 11.47
N GLU A 326 -9.10 -27.26 10.83
CA GLU A 326 -9.18 -27.79 9.47
C GLU A 326 -10.41 -27.24 8.76
N LYS A 327 -10.41 -27.26 7.42
CA LYS A 327 -11.57 -26.81 6.65
C LYS A 327 -12.70 -27.85 6.76
N PRO A 328 -13.89 -27.48 7.24
CA PRO A 328 -15.03 -28.38 7.24
C PRO A 328 -15.54 -28.64 5.80
N ASN A 329 -16.06 -29.85 5.56
CA ASN A 329 -16.58 -30.24 4.24
C ASN A 329 -18.06 -29.89 4.03
N ASP A 330 -18.78 -29.52 5.09
CA ASP A 330 -20.24 -29.37 5.11
C ASP A 330 -20.72 -27.91 5.04
N ARG A 331 -19.80 -26.93 5.10
CA ARG A 331 -20.13 -25.50 5.14
C ARG A 331 -19.04 -24.62 4.55
N GLU A 332 -19.44 -23.43 4.11
CA GLU A 332 -18.52 -22.38 3.68
C GLU A 332 -18.01 -21.59 4.88
N VAL A 333 -16.72 -21.27 4.89
CA VAL A 333 -16.02 -20.63 6.00
C VAL A 333 -15.02 -19.60 5.50
N VAL A 334 -14.67 -18.63 6.33
CA VAL A 334 -13.57 -17.72 6.07
C VAL A 334 -12.26 -18.44 6.43
N CYS A 335 -11.45 -18.79 5.43
CA CYS A 335 -10.24 -19.63 5.65
C CYS A 335 -8.99 -18.87 6.12
N HIS A 336 -8.99 -17.53 6.07
CA HIS A 336 -7.84 -16.74 6.51
C HIS A 336 -7.47 -17.09 7.97
N PRO A 337 -6.20 -17.43 8.29
CA PRO A 337 -5.77 -17.74 9.66
C PRO A 337 -6.04 -16.57 10.60
N THR A 338 -6.60 -16.87 11.77
CA THR A 338 -6.91 -15.87 12.81
C THR A 338 -6.93 -16.53 14.19
N ALA A 339 -6.27 -15.92 15.17
CA ALA A 339 -6.39 -16.17 16.60
C ALA A 339 -7.48 -15.31 17.25
N TRP A 340 -8.20 -15.87 18.24
CA TRP A 340 -9.37 -15.26 18.87
C TRP A 340 -9.30 -15.36 20.39
N ASP A 341 -9.14 -14.22 21.08
CA ASP A 341 -9.60 -14.03 22.46
C ASP A 341 -11.10 -13.79 22.45
N MET A 342 -11.87 -14.73 22.99
CA MET A 342 -13.33 -14.61 23.01
C MET A 342 -13.81 -13.59 24.06
N GLY A 343 -12.93 -13.05 24.90
CA GLY A 343 -13.17 -11.91 25.78
C GLY A 343 -13.49 -12.26 27.23
N ASN A 344 -13.77 -13.53 27.53
CA ASN A 344 -14.07 -14.00 28.89
C ASN A 344 -12.81 -14.39 29.71
N GLY A 345 -11.61 -14.32 29.09
CA GLY A 345 -10.33 -14.69 29.70
C GLY A 345 -10.12 -16.19 29.90
N LYS A 346 -10.86 -17.04 29.17
CA LYS A 346 -10.78 -18.51 29.25
C LYS A 346 -10.88 -19.20 27.89
N ASP A 347 -11.79 -18.73 27.04
CA ASP A 347 -12.05 -19.30 25.73
C ASP A 347 -11.18 -18.58 24.68
N PHE A 348 -10.18 -19.31 24.18
CA PHE A 348 -9.25 -18.86 23.16
C PHE A 348 -9.32 -19.84 22.00
N ARG A 349 -9.33 -19.35 20.75
CA ARG A 349 -9.54 -20.23 19.58
C ARG A 349 -8.68 -19.82 18.39
N ILE A 350 -8.35 -20.78 17.54
CA ILE A 350 -7.80 -20.53 16.20
C ILE A 350 -8.80 -20.98 15.13
N LYS A 351 -8.95 -20.14 14.10
CA LYS A 351 -9.71 -20.46 12.88
C LYS A 351 -8.74 -20.45 11.69
N MET A 352 -8.36 -21.63 11.23
CA MET A 352 -7.42 -21.83 10.14
C MET A 352 -7.81 -23.05 9.30
N CYS A 353 -7.82 -22.91 7.97
CA CYS A 353 -8.00 -24.04 7.05
C CYS A 353 -6.67 -24.75 6.80
N THR A 354 -6.11 -25.37 7.84
CA THR A 354 -4.73 -25.89 7.83
C THR A 354 -4.54 -27.01 6.81
N LYS A 355 -3.47 -26.88 6.03
CA LYS A 355 -2.92 -27.89 5.13
C LYS A 355 -1.61 -28.41 5.70
N VAL A 356 -1.29 -29.66 5.41
CA VAL A 356 -0.02 -30.28 5.83
C VAL A 356 1.09 -29.80 4.88
N ASN A 357 1.71 -28.68 5.21
CA ASN A 357 2.87 -28.13 4.51
C ASN A 357 3.70 -27.24 5.46
N MET A 358 4.90 -26.85 5.04
CA MET A 358 5.79 -26.03 5.86
C MET A 358 5.25 -24.62 6.14
N ASP A 359 4.60 -23.96 5.17
CA ASP A 359 4.09 -22.60 5.34
C ASP A 359 2.97 -22.56 6.40
N ASP A 360 2.03 -23.50 6.34
CA ASP A 360 0.99 -23.68 7.34
C ASP A 360 1.59 -24.14 8.68
N PHE A 361 2.67 -24.93 8.71
CA PHE A 361 3.36 -25.30 9.96
C PHE A 361 3.94 -24.09 10.69
N LEU A 362 4.54 -23.16 9.95
CA LEU A 362 5.01 -21.89 10.51
C LEU A 362 3.84 -20.99 10.93
N THR A 363 2.77 -20.96 10.13
CA THR A 363 1.55 -20.21 10.44
C THR A 363 0.89 -20.73 11.72
N VAL A 364 0.92 -22.04 12.00
CA VAL A 364 0.46 -22.60 13.28
C VAL A 364 1.24 -22.01 14.45
N HIS A 365 2.58 -21.93 14.37
CA HIS A 365 3.39 -21.30 15.41
C HIS A 365 3.09 -19.80 15.55
N HIS A 366 2.82 -19.14 14.43
CA HIS A 366 2.42 -17.73 14.38
C HIS A 366 1.13 -17.48 15.18
N GLU A 367 0.05 -18.16 14.80
CA GLU A 367 -1.28 -17.99 15.38
C GLU A 367 -1.32 -18.46 16.84
N MET A 368 -0.61 -19.54 17.19
CA MET A 368 -0.48 -19.95 18.60
C MET A 368 0.30 -18.95 19.43
N GLY A 369 1.28 -18.24 18.84
CA GLY A 369 1.96 -17.13 19.51
C GLY A 369 1.03 -15.96 19.87
N HIS A 370 -0.01 -15.73 19.08
CA HIS A 370 -1.08 -14.78 19.45
C HIS A 370 -1.88 -15.29 20.66
N ILE A 371 -2.29 -16.56 20.66
CA ILE A 371 -3.03 -17.16 21.78
C ILE A 371 -2.23 -17.13 23.08
N GLU A 372 -0.93 -17.40 23.04
CA GLU A 372 -0.04 -17.27 24.20
C GLU A 372 -0.01 -15.85 24.77
N TYR A 373 -0.02 -14.84 23.89
CA TYR A 373 -0.09 -13.45 24.31
C TYR A 373 -1.44 -13.15 24.95
N ASP A 374 -2.54 -13.59 24.34
CA ASP A 374 -3.91 -13.43 24.86
C ASP A 374 -4.06 -14.05 26.25
N MET A 375 -3.55 -15.26 26.43
CA MET A 375 -3.52 -15.97 27.70
C MET A 375 -2.68 -15.24 28.76
N ALA A 376 -1.52 -14.69 28.36
CA ALA A 376 -0.63 -13.99 29.29
C ALA A 376 -1.29 -12.75 29.92
N TYR A 377 -1.98 -11.92 29.14
CA TYR A 377 -2.63 -10.70 29.66
C TYR A 377 -4.08 -10.89 30.10
N ALA A 378 -4.65 -12.10 30.05
CA ALA A 378 -6.05 -12.36 30.39
C ALA A 378 -6.44 -11.89 31.81
N HIS A 379 -5.46 -11.80 32.72
CA HIS A 379 -5.63 -11.31 34.09
C HIS A 379 -5.78 -9.78 34.19
N GLN A 380 -5.44 -9.03 33.14
CA GLN A 380 -5.56 -7.58 33.10
C GLN A 380 -7.04 -7.14 33.04
N PRO A 381 -7.36 -5.89 33.46
CA PRO A 381 -8.65 -5.26 33.16
C PRO A 381 -8.98 -5.33 31.67
N PHE A 382 -10.27 -5.40 31.33
CA PHE A 382 -10.73 -5.68 29.96
C PHE A 382 -10.10 -4.74 28.92
N LEU A 383 -10.01 -3.44 29.23
CA LEU A 383 -9.45 -2.43 28.32
C LEU A 383 -7.93 -2.53 28.11
N PHE A 384 -7.23 -3.35 28.89
CA PHE A 384 -5.79 -3.59 28.77
C PHE A 384 -5.45 -4.94 28.14
N ARG A 385 -6.47 -5.75 27.78
CA ARG A 385 -6.29 -7.04 27.11
C ARG A 385 -6.05 -6.85 25.61
N ASN A 386 -4.83 -6.43 25.29
CA ASN A 386 -4.34 -6.28 23.93
C ASN A 386 -2.81 -6.20 23.98
N GLY A 387 -2.14 -6.31 22.83
CA GLY A 387 -0.72 -6.00 22.72
C GLY A 387 -0.40 -4.55 23.13
N ALA A 388 0.86 -4.31 23.52
CA ALA A 388 1.29 -2.98 23.98
C ALA A 388 1.06 -1.88 22.92
N ASN A 389 1.19 -2.25 21.64
CA ASN A 389 0.67 -1.54 20.47
C ASN A 389 0.38 -2.57 19.36
N GLU A 390 -0.17 -2.13 18.23
CA GLU A 390 -0.57 -3.00 17.12
C GLU A 390 0.58 -3.80 16.48
N GLY A 391 1.83 -3.35 16.61
CA GLY A 391 3.01 -4.05 16.08
C GLY A 391 3.53 -5.16 17.00
N PHE A 392 3.28 -5.07 18.31
CA PHE A 392 3.76 -6.06 19.29
C PHE A 392 3.11 -7.41 19.11
N HIS A 393 1.78 -7.42 18.97
CA HIS A 393 1.01 -8.65 18.91
C HIS A 393 1.46 -9.52 17.73
N GLU A 394 1.54 -8.89 16.56
CA GLU A 394 2.03 -9.47 15.32
C GLU A 394 3.51 -9.90 15.39
N ALA A 395 4.36 -9.20 16.17
CA ALA A 395 5.78 -9.52 16.28
C ALA A 395 6.00 -10.79 17.12
N VAL A 396 5.15 -11.02 18.11
CA VAL A 396 5.21 -12.24 18.94
C VAL A 396 4.93 -13.48 18.11
N GLY A 397 3.94 -13.48 17.22
CA GLY A 397 3.73 -14.62 16.30
C GLY A 397 4.93 -14.91 15.39
N GLU A 398 5.58 -13.86 14.86
CA GLU A 398 6.73 -14.02 13.97
C GLU A 398 7.96 -14.64 14.62
N ILE A 399 8.30 -14.25 15.86
CA ILE A 399 9.50 -14.80 16.52
C ILE A 399 9.43 -16.30 16.74
N MET A 400 8.21 -16.85 16.91
CA MET A 400 7.98 -18.28 17.06
C MET A 400 8.20 -18.99 15.73
N SER A 401 7.64 -18.43 14.66
CA SER A 401 7.83 -18.90 13.29
C SER A 401 9.31 -18.90 12.89
N LEU A 402 10.07 -17.85 13.26
CA LEU A 402 11.51 -17.78 12.98
C LEU A 402 12.31 -18.90 13.66
N SER A 403 11.98 -19.24 14.92
CA SER A 403 12.66 -20.30 15.65
C SER A 403 12.26 -21.69 15.12
N ALA A 404 10.97 -21.88 14.81
CA ALA A 404 10.42 -23.12 14.27
C ALA A 404 10.94 -23.45 12.86
N ALA A 405 11.28 -22.44 12.06
CA ALA A 405 11.83 -22.62 10.71
C ALA A 405 13.31 -23.06 10.70
N THR A 406 14.00 -23.08 11.84
CA THR A 406 15.43 -23.40 11.86
C THR A 406 15.70 -24.89 11.62
N PRO A 407 16.77 -25.26 10.89
CA PRO A 407 17.18 -26.65 10.74
C PRO A 407 17.38 -27.37 12.07
N LYS A 408 17.87 -26.67 13.10
CA LYS A 408 18.04 -27.20 14.46
C LYS A 408 16.71 -27.67 15.05
N HIS A 409 15.68 -26.84 14.96
CA HIS A 409 14.33 -27.18 15.43
C HIS A 409 13.72 -28.31 14.58
N LEU A 410 13.77 -28.22 13.25
CA LEU A 410 13.21 -29.23 12.35
C LEU A 410 13.86 -30.62 12.49
N LYS A 411 15.16 -30.68 12.81
CA LYS A 411 15.85 -31.93 13.17
C LYS A 411 15.34 -32.51 14.48
N SER A 412 15.00 -31.68 15.46
CA SER A 412 14.46 -32.14 16.75
C SER A 412 13.08 -32.80 16.62
N LEU A 413 12.31 -32.40 15.60
CA LEU A 413 11.04 -33.01 15.22
C LEU A 413 11.19 -34.20 14.25
N ASP A 414 12.43 -34.59 13.92
CA ASP A 414 12.74 -35.60 12.91
C ASP A 414 12.10 -35.30 11.54
N LEU A 415 11.83 -34.03 11.24
CA LEU A 415 11.33 -33.57 9.94
C LEU A 415 12.47 -33.28 8.96
N LEU A 416 13.68 -33.06 9.48
CA LEU A 416 14.90 -32.90 8.72
C LEU A 416 15.91 -33.98 9.13
N SER A 417 16.60 -34.56 8.15
CA SER A 417 17.55 -35.66 8.39
C SER A 417 18.62 -35.27 9.42
N ALA A 418 18.92 -36.18 10.36
CA ALA A 418 20.01 -36.00 11.33
C ALA A 418 21.38 -35.80 10.66
N ASN A 419 21.55 -36.30 9.42
CA ASN A 419 22.76 -36.14 8.62
C ASN A 419 22.75 -34.87 7.76
N PHE A 420 21.70 -34.07 7.79
CA PHE A 420 21.64 -32.80 7.07
C PHE A 420 22.71 -31.85 7.59
N VAL A 421 23.66 -31.50 6.73
CA VAL A 421 24.74 -30.56 7.06
C VAL A 421 24.37 -29.21 6.49
N GLU A 422 24.21 -28.23 7.36
CA GLU A 422 24.09 -26.83 6.96
C GLU A 422 25.44 -26.36 6.44
N ASP A 423 25.47 -25.94 5.18
CA ASP A 423 26.62 -25.27 4.58
C ASP A 423 26.26 -23.82 4.20
N TYR A 424 27.28 -23.07 3.79
CA TYR A 424 27.12 -21.67 3.41
C TYR A 424 26.09 -21.48 2.28
N GLU A 425 25.99 -22.40 1.33
CA GLU A 425 25.10 -22.26 0.17
C GLU A 425 23.63 -22.47 0.60
N ILE A 426 23.38 -23.42 1.50
CA ILE A 426 22.07 -23.62 2.14
C ILE A 426 21.68 -22.41 2.98
N ASP A 427 22.61 -21.86 3.77
CA ASP A 427 22.35 -20.67 4.60
C ASP A 427 21.93 -19.46 3.73
N ILE A 428 22.59 -19.26 2.58
CA ILE A 428 22.23 -18.19 1.64
C ILE A 428 20.88 -18.46 0.97
N ASN A 429 20.58 -19.70 0.60
CA ASN A 429 19.27 -20.08 0.05
C ASN A 429 18.14 -19.80 1.07
N PHE A 430 18.34 -20.15 2.35
CA PHE A 430 17.40 -19.86 3.43
C PHE A 430 17.20 -18.36 3.62
N LEU A 431 18.30 -17.60 3.78
CA LEU A 431 18.22 -16.15 3.96
C LEU A 431 17.57 -15.46 2.77
N MET A 432 17.80 -15.93 1.54
CA MET A 432 17.10 -15.42 0.34
C MET A 432 15.59 -15.61 0.46
N LYS A 433 15.12 -16.83 0.79
CA LYS A 433 13.68 -17.12 0.99
C LYS A 433 13.08 -16.19 2.04
N GLN A 434 13.77 -16.02 3.17
CA GLN A 434 13.37 -15.10 4.24
C GLN A 434 13.34 -13.64 3.77
N ALA A 435 14.34 -13.18 3.01
CA ALA A 435 14.41 -11.80 2.53
C ALA A 435 13.30 -11.48 1.51
N LEU A 436 12.92 -12.45 0.68
CA LEU A 436 11.81 -12.32 -0.26
C LEU A 436 10.45 -12.16 0.44
N THR A 437 10.31 -12.59 1.69
CA THR A 437 9.11 -12.34 2.50
C THR A 437 9.27 -11.07 3.34
N ILE A 438 10.36 -10.97 4.10
CA ILE A 438 10.53 -9.98 5.17
C ILE A 438 11.06 -8.64 4.64
N VAL A 439 12.13 -8.67 3.84
CA VAL A 439 12.79 -7.44 3.36
C VAL A 439 11.99 -6.80 2.23
N SER A 440 11.41 -7.62 1.35
CA SER A 440 10.67 -7.14 0.17
C SER A 440 9.39 -6.36 0.53
N THR A 441 8.69 -6.76 1.60
CA THR A 441 7.43 -6.12 1.99
C THR A 441 7.65 -4.75 2.65
N LEU A 442 8.81 -4.49 3.24
CA LEU A 442 9.05 -3.29 4.05
C LEU A 442 8.87 -1.98 3.25
N PRO A 443 9.46 -1.83 2.05
CA PRO A 443 9.19 -0.66 1.19
C PRO A 443 7.73 -0.55 0.75
N PHE A 444 7.06 -1.68 0.45
CA PHE A 444 5.65 -1.70 0.08
C PHE A 444 4.78 -1.16 1.23
N THR A 445 4.97 -1.70 2.43
CA THR A 445 4.23 -1.32 3.65
C THR A 445 4.46 0.13 4.01
N TYR A 446 5.71 0.59 4.00
CA TYR A 446 6.04 2.00 4.25
C TYR A 446 5.35 2.94 3.25
N MET A 447 5.48 2.64 1.95
CA MET A 447 4.94 3.49 0.90
C MET A 447 3.41 3.57 0.96
N LEU A 448 2.74 2.44 1.22
CA LEU A 448 1.28 2.38 1.32
C LEU A 448 0.75 3.27 2.45
N GLU A 449 1.34 3.17 3.65
CA GLU A 449 0.92 4.00 4.78
C GLU A 449 1.26 5.46 4.60
N GLU A 450 2.44 5.76 4.06
CA GLU A 450 2.82 7.14 3.77
C GLU A 450 1.85 7.77 2.75
N TRP A 451 1.37 7.00 1.75
CA TRP A 451 0.32 7.46 0.83
C TRP A 451 -1.00 7.72 1.57
N ARG A 452 -1.45 6.78 2.41
CA ARG A 452 -2.71 6.93 3.19
C ARG A 452 -2.66 8.12 4.12
N TRP A 453 -1.56 8.30 4.88
CA TRP A 453 -1.38 9.45 5.76
C TRP A 453 -1.45 10.77 4.99
N GLN A 454 -0.81 10.87 3.82
CA GLN A 454 -0.88 12.07 3.01
C GLN A 454 -2.27 12.32 2.39
N VAL A 455 -3.03 11.26 2.06
CA VAL A 455 -4.42 11.37 1.61
C VAL A 455 -5.34 11.82 2.73
N PHE A 456 -5.25 11.25 3.94
CA PHE A 456 -6.05 11.68 5.09
C PHE A 456 -5.73 13.12 5.50
N GLU A 457 -4.46 13.51 5.48
CA GLU A 457 -4.00 14.88 5.75
C GLU A 457 -4.48 15.87 4.67
N GLY A 458 -4.92 15.38 3.49
CA GLY A 458 -5.35 16.22 2.36
C GLY A 458 -4.19 16.81 1.54
N LYS A 459 -2.96 16.31 1.73
CA LYS A 459 -1.79 16.71 0.94
C LYS A 459 -1.85 16.22 -0.51
N ILE A 460 -2.47 15.06 -0.73
CA ILE A 460 -2.71 14.52 -2.08
C ILE A 460 -4.17 14.81 -2.44
N PRO A 461 -4.43 15.75 -3.38
CA PRO A 461 -5.80 16.04 -3.79
C PRO A 461 -6.38 14.86 -4.59
N ARG A 462 -7.71 14.74 -4.60
CA ARG A 462 -8.41 13.56 -5.16
C ARG A 462 -8.08 13.32 -6.63
N ASP A 463 -7.94 14.37 -7.41
CA ASP A 463 -7.57 14.34 -8.84
C ASP A 463 -6.12 13.90 -9.12
N ARG A 464 -5.36 13.52 -8.09
CA ARG A 464 -3.98 13.03 -8.21
C ARG A 464 -3.67 11.79 -7.39
N TRP A 465 -4.69 11.11 -6.85
CA TRP A 465 -4.50 9.92 -6.03
C TRP A 465 -3.71 8.84 -6.74
N MET A 466 -4.13 8.45 -7.95
CA MET A 466 -3.49 7.40 -8.73
C MET A 466 -2.15 7.84 -9.30
N LYS A 467 -2.05 9.12 -9.71
CA LYS A 467 -0.77 9.70 -10.13
C LYS A 467 0.28 9.58 -9.02
N THR A 468 -0.02 10.09 -7.84
CA THR A 468 0.93 10.11 -6.72
C THR A 468 1.19 8.71 -6.17
N TRP A 469 0.18 7.83 -6.15
CA TRP A 469 0.37 6.42 -5.79
C TRP A 469 1.47 5.76 -6.64
N TRP A 470 1.37 5.88 -7.97
CA TRP A 470 2.34 5.25 -8.87
C TRP A 470 3.70 5.95 -8.88
N GLU A 471 3.74 7.27 -8.69
CA GLU A 471 5.00 7.99 -8.42
C GLU A 471 5.69 7.48 -7.14
N MET A 472 4.94 7.26 -6.05
CA MET A 472 5.49 6.73 -4.80
C MET A 472 5.93 5.26 -4.94
N LYS A 473 5.15 4.41 -5.61
CA LYS A 473 5.53 3.02 -5.95
C LYS A 473 6.85 2.97 -6.73
N ARG A 474 7.01 3.80 -7.76
CA ARG A 474 8.26 3.85 -8.55
C ARG A 474 9.44 4.39 -7.75
N ASN A 475 9.23 5.45 -6.96
CA ASN A 475 10.32 6.08 -6.22
C ASN A 475 10.78 5.30 -4.98
N LEU A 476 9.84 4.78 -4.19
CA LEU A 476 10.12 4.16 -2.90
C LEU A 476 10.27 2.63 -3.01
N VAL A 477 9.44 1.97 -3.82
CA VAL A 477 9.46 0.51 -3.95
C VAL A 477 10.29 0.06 -5.15
N GLY A 478 10.47 0.90 -6.16
CA GLY A 478 11.11 0.49 -7.40
C GLY A 478 10.25 -0.46 -8.22
N VAL A 479 8.93 -0.27 -8.16
CA VAL A 479 7.92 -1.06 -8.87
C VAL A 479 7.12 -0.13 -9.77
N ALA A 480 6.96 -0.51 -11.03
CA ALA A 480 6.25 0.24 -12.05
C ALA A 480 4.96 -0.48 -12.44
N GLU A 481 3.91 0.30 -12.69
CA GLU A 481 2.66 -0.19 -13.25
C GLU A 481 2.89 -0.73 -14.67
N PRO A 482 2.37 -1.93 -14.99
CA PRO A 482 2.50 -2.46 -16.34
C PRO A 482 1.58 -1.77 -17.35
N VAL A 483 0.55 -1.05 -16.88
CA VAL A 483 -0.39 -0.22 -17.66
C VAL A 483 -0.67 1.05 -16.85
N PRO A 484 -0.72 2.24 -17.47
CA PRO A 484 -0.98 3.49 -16.75
C PRO A 484 -2.44 3.62 -16.33
N HIS A 485 -2.66 3.96 -15.06
CA HIS A 485 -3.98 4.12 -14.46
C HIS A 485 -4.32 5.60 -14.26
N ASP A 486 -5.49 6.01 -14.76
CA ASP A 486 -6.04 7.34 -14.49
C ASP A 486 -6.82 7.37 -13.17
N GLU A 487 -7.40 8.53 -12.84
CA GLU A 487 -8.14 8.73 -11.60
C GLU A 487 -9.52 8.02 -11.56
N THR A 488 -9.90 7.29 -12.62
CA THR A 488 -11.06 6.38 -12.52
C THR A 488 -10.74 5.13 -11.70
N TYR A 489 -9.46 4.79 -11.56
CA TYR A 489 -8.99 3.69 -10.73
C TYR A 489 -8.85 4.11 -9.27
N CYS A 490 -8.83 3.10 -8.41
CA CYS A 490 -8.38 3.21 -7.02
C CYS A 490 -7.65 1.91 -6.67
N ASP A 491 -6.38 1.82 -7.02
CA ASP A 491 -5.60 0.60 -6.81
C ASP A 491 -5.34 0.29 -5.33
N PRO A 492 -5.13 1.26 -4.41
CA PRO A 492 -4.90 0.95 -2.99
C PRO A 492 -6.01 0.11 -2.34
N PRO A 493 -7.32 0.44 -2.44
CA PRO A 493 -8.40 -0.37 -1.89
C PRO A 493 -8.67 -1.68 -2.65
N THR A 494 -7.84 -2.05 -3.63
CA THR A 494 -7.84 -3.42 -4.16
C THR A 494 -7.09 -4.40 -3.27
N LEU A 495 -6.46 -3.92 -2.19
CA LEU A 495 -5.83 -4.69 -1.12
C LEU A 495 -6.80 -4.79 0.08
N PHE A 496 -6.90 -5.98 0.69
CA PHE A 496 -7.81 -6.28 1.79
C PHE A 496 -7.80 -5.23 2.91
N HIS A 497 -6.63 -4.86 3.43
CA HIS A 497 -6.50 -3.95 4.58
C HIS A 497 -7.03 -2.56 4.29
N VAL A 498 -6.90 -2.10 3.05
CA VAL A 498 -7.35 -0.76 2.66
C VAL A 498 -8.87 -0.74 2.46
N SER A 499 -9.46 -1.79 1.86
CA SER A 499 -10.92 -1.90 1.70
C SER A 499 -11.66 -2.24 2.99
N ASN A 500 -10.99 -2.86 3.96
CA ASN A 500 -11.57 -3.29 5.24
C ASN A 500 -11.08 -2.44 6.43
N ASP A 501 -10.57 -1.23 6.17
CA ASP A 501 -10.32 -0.22 7.22
C ASP A 501 -9.29 -0.62 8.30
N TYR A 502 -8.28 -1.39 7.93
CA TYR A 502 -7.18 -1.74 8.82
C TYR A 502 -5.97 -0.83 8.62
N SER A 503 -5.34 -0.41 9.72
CA SER A 503 -4.00 0.20 9.72
C SER A 503 -3.00 -0.81 9.14
N PHE A 504 -2.06 -0.32 8.32
CA PHE A 504 -1.05 -1.17 7.70
C PHE A 504 0.35 -0.96 8.30
N ILE A 505 0.57 0.07 9.14
CA ILE A 505 1.90 0.37 9.68
C ILE A 505 2.37 -0.69 10.69
N ARG A 506 1.43 -1.37 11.35
CA ARG A 506 1.67 -2.58 12.16
C ARG A 506 2.62 -3.58 11.54
N TYR A 507 2.54 -3.83 10.22
CA TYR A 507 3.42 -4.81 9.57
C TYR A 507 4.86 -4.30 9.46
N PHE A 508 5.05 -2.99 9.35
CA PHE A 508 6.39 -2.39 9.34
C PHE A 508 6.99 -2.46 10.74
N THR A 509 6.26 -1.99 11.76
CA THR A 509 6.75 -1.93 13.15
C THR A 509 6.95 -3.33 13.73
N ARG A 510 6.00 -4.26 13.53
CA ARG A 510 6.14 -5.70 13.79
C ARG A 510 7.47 -6.23 13.31
N THR A 511 7.79 -5.98 12.04
CA THR A 511 8.99 -6.53 11.42
C THR A 511 10.26 -6.01 12.08
N ILE A 512 10.25 -4.78 12.61
CA ILE A 512 11.39 -4.27 13.38
C ILE A 512 11.44 -4.90 14.78
N TYR A 513 10.29 -4.92 15.47
CA TYR A 513 10.19 -5.52 16.80
C TYR A 513 10.58 -7.00 16.81
N GLN A 514 10.18 -7.79 15.82
CA GLN A 514 10.46 -9.23 15.78
C GLN A 514 11.97 -9.51 15.86
N PHE A 515 12.82 -8.73 15.19
CA PHE A 515 14.26 -8.94 15.25
C PHE A 515 14.89 -8.37 16.52
N GLN A 516 14.36 -7.27 17.07
CA GLN A 516 14.79 -6.79 18.39
C GLN A 516 14.47 -7.84 19.47
N PHE A 517 13.27 -8.42 19.44
CA PHE A 517 12.86 -9.51 20.33
C PHE A 517 13.71 -10.75 20.11
N GLN A 518 13.85 -11.23 18.87
CA GLN A 518 14.65 -12.40 18.55
C GLN A 518 16.07 -12.24 19.08
N LYS A 519 16.74 -11.11 18.81
CA LYS A 519 18.09 -10.85 19.31
C LYS A 519 18.15 -10.95 20.85
N ALA A 520 17.25 -10.28 21.55
CA ALA A 520 17.26 -10.26 23.01
C ALA A 520 16.94 -11.62 23.65
N LEU A 521 16.07 -12.42 23.02
CA LEU A 521 15.72 -13.78 23.46
C LEU A 521 16.84 -14.78 23.15
N CYS A 522 17.52 -14.63 22.02
CA CYS A 522 18.69 -15.44 21.66
C CYS A 522 19.88 -15.19 22.59
N GLU A 523 20.11 -13.94 22.97
CA GLU A 523 21.10 -13.58 23.98
C GLU A 523 20.75 -14.23 25.33
N GLU A 524 19.48 -14.21 25.73
CA GLU A 524 19.00 -14.87 26.96
C GLU A 524 19.11 -16.41 26.88
N ALA A 525 18.93 -16.98 25.69
CA ALA A 525 19.13 -18.41 25.42
C ALA A 525 20.61 -18.82 25.33
N ASN A 526 21.56 -17.90 25.55
CA ASN A 526 23.00 -18.10 25.39
C ASN A 526 23.38 -18.64 24.00
N HIS A 527 22.65 -18.22 22.96
CA HIS A 527 22.96 -18.59 21.58
C HIS A 527 24.32 -18.02 21.17
N SER A 528 25.09 -18.81 20.44
CA SER A 528 26.38 -18.40 19.88
C SER A 528 26.37 -18.58 18.36
N GLY A 529 26.92 -17.59 17.65
CA GLY A 529 26.93 -17.58 16.18
C GLY A 529 25.90 -16.63 15.58
N PRO A 530 25.57 -16.81 14.28
CA PRO A 530 24.67 -15.91 13.57
C PRO A 530 23.24 -15.94 14.11
N LEU A 531 22.57 -14.78 14.12
CA LEU A 531 21.22 -14.64 14.66
C LEU A 531 20.18 -15.50 13.92
N TYR A 532 20.33 -15.69 12.61
CA TYR A 532 19.40 -16.50 11.80
C TYR A 532 19.43 -18.01 12.09
N LYS A 533 20.42 -18.48 12.85
CA LYS A 533 20.51 -19.86 13.33
C LYS A 533 20.01 -20.03 14.76
N CYS A 534 19.55 -18.96 15.39
CA CYS A 534 19.08 -19.02 16.75
C CYS A 534 17.74 -19.75 16.84
N ASP A 535 17.65 -20.63 17.83
CA ASP A 535 16.46 -21.38 18.20
C ASP A 535 16.35 -21.33 19.72
N ILE A 536 15.25 -20.74 20.20
CA ILE A 536 14.98 -20.52 21.63
C ILE A 536 14.35 -21.75 22.31
N THR A 537 14.04 -22.82 21.57
CA THR A 537 13.45 -24.06 22.11
C THR A 537 14.23 -24.54 23.34
N ASN A 538 13.53 -24.94 24.40
CA ASN A 538 14.08 -25.34 25.71
C ASN A 538 14.75 -24.23 26.55
N SER A 539 14.68 -22.96 26.15
CA SER A 539 15.19 -21.84 26.94
C SER A 539 14.10 -21.22 27.82
N THR A 540 13.94 -21.75 29.03
CA THR A 540 12.99 -21.19 30.01
C THR A 540 13.35 -19.78 30.46
N ALA A 541 14.63 -19.40 30.39
CA ALA A 541 15.06 -18.03 30.65
C ALA A 541 14.55 -17.05 29.58
N ALA A 542 14.64 -17.43 28.31
CA ALA A 542 14.10 -16.64 27.20
C ALA A 542 12.56 -16.54 27.30
N GLY A 543 11.88 -17.66 27.53
CA GLY A 543 10.42 -17.63 27.67
C GLY A 543 9.93 -16.86 28.89
N LEU A 544 10.63 -16.88 30.03
CA LEU A 544 10.31 -16.03 31.18
C LEU A 544 10.43 -14.53 30.83
N LYS A 545 11.48 -14.16 30.10
CA LYS A 545 11.69 -12.77 29.66
C LYS A 545 10.60 -12.31 28.69
N LEU A 546 10.21 -13.17 27.76
CA LEU A 546 9.07 -12.95 26.87
C LEU A 546 7.77 -12.80 27.66
N LYS A 547 7.43 -13.78 28.51
CA LYS A 547 6.22 -13.81 29.34
C LYS A 547 6.05 -12.55 30.18
N ASN A 548 7.11 -12.07 30.81
CA ASN A 548 7.09 -10.85 31.61
C ASN A 548 6.70 -9.59 30.81
N MET A 549 6.94 -9.58 29.49
CA MET A 549 6.47 -8.54 28.59
C MET A 549 5.02 -8.80 28.15
N LEU A 550 4.67 -10.05 27.83
CA LEU A 550 3.32 -10.43 27.40
C LEU A 550 2.26 -10.14 28.48
N GLU A 551 2.56 -10.43 29.74
CA GLU A 551 1.65 -10.23 30.89
C GLU A 551 1.26 -8.76 31.11
N LEU A 552 2.00 -7.80 30.55
CA LEU A 552 1.67 -6.39 30.66
C LEU A 552 0.40 -6.01 29.88
N GLY A 553 0.11 -6.71 28.78
CA GLY A 553 -0.87 -6.26 27.80
C GLY A 553 -0.64 -4.79 27.41
N LYS A 554 -1.70 -3.99 27.47
CA LYS A 554 -1.67 -2.53 27.22
C LYS A 554 -1.62 -1.68 28.50
N SER A 555 -1.31 -2.29 29.65
CA SER A 555 -1.29 -1.61 30.97
C SER A 555 -0.09 -0.68 31.18
N LYS A 556 0.92 -0.76 30.31
CA LYS A 556 2.15 0.05 30.34
C LYS A 556 2.44 0.64 28.97
N PRO A 557 3.17 1.77 28.89
CA PRO A 557 3.65 2.31 27.62
C PRO A 557 4.43 1.24 26.82
N TRP A 558 4.19 1.16 25.51
CA TRP A 558 4.87 0.16 24.67
C TRP A 558 6.40 0.33 24.69
N THR A 559 6.90 1.55 24.90
CA THR A 559 8.34 1.83 25.04
C THR A 559 8.93 1.22 26.32
N GLU A 560 8.13 1.09 27.38
CA GLU A 560 8.53 0.39 28.61
C GLU A 560 8.46 -1.12 28.38
N ALA A 561 7.40 -1.62 27.74
CA ALA A 561 7.28 -3.04 27.38
C ALA A 561 8.44 -3.50 26.49
N LEU A 562 8.84 -2.68 25.50
CA LEU A 562 10.00 -2.91 24.65
C LEU A 562 11.29 -3.01 25.47
N GLN A 563 11.45 -2.14 26.46
CA GLN A 563 12.64 -2.14 27.31
C GLN A 563 12.73 -3.38 28.18
N ARG A 564 11.59 -3.91 28.66
CA ARG A 564 11.59 -5.13 29.49
C ARG A 564 12.12 -6.35 28.74
N ILE A 565 11.85 -6.43 27.44
CA ILE A 565 12.31 -7.56 26.62
C ILE A 565 13.64 -7.27 25.91
N THR A 566 13.91 -6.06 25.45
CA THR A 566 15.11 -5.76 24.62
C THR A 566 16.18 -4.93 25.33
N GLY A 567 15.83 -4.22 26.40
CA GLY A 567 16.65 -3.17 26.99
C GLY A 567 16.59 -1.82 26.24
N GLU A 568 15.93 -1.75 25.08
CA GLU A 568 15.77 -0.55 24.26
C GLU A 568 14.37 0.07 24.45
N THR A 569 14.23 1.39 24.26
CA THR A 569 12.93 2.09 24.36
C THR A 569 12.38 2.55 23.01
N ARG A 570 13.05 2.21 21.91
CA ARG A 570 12.73 2.67 20.54
C ARG A 570 12.91 1.55 19.53
N MET A 571 12.19 1.66 18.41
CA MET A 571 12.37 0.77 17.26
C MET A 571 13.76 0.94 16.65
N ASN A 572 14.39 -0.18 16.28
CA ASN A 572 15.76 -0.19 15.77
C ASN A 572 15.97 -1.29 14.71
N ALA A 573 16.42 -0.91 13.52
CA ALA A 573 16.63 -1.83 12.40
C ALA A 573 17.90 -2.69 12.52
N THR A 574 18.79 -2.40 13.47
CA THR A 574 20.11 -3.04 13.59
C THR A 574 20.01 -4.56 13.65
N ALA A 575 19.09 -5.10 14.46
CA ALA A 575 18.94 -6.55 14.60
C ALA A 575 18.46 -7.23 13.30
N LEU A 576 17.59 -6.57 12.53
CA LEU A 576 17.16 -7.02 11.20
C LEU A 576 18.34 -7.03 10.22
N LEU A 577 19.11 -5.94 10.18
CA LEU A 577 20.27 -5.84 9.29
C LEU A 577 21.35 -6.87 9.67
N ASP A 578 21.60 -7.09 10.95
CA ASP A 578 22.53 -8.12 11.44
C ASP A 578 22.08 -9.54 11.05
N TYR A 579 20.76 -9.82 11.09
CA TYR A 579 20.19 -11.09 10.65
C TYR A 579 20.48 -11.37 9.17
N PHE A 580 20.28 -10.37 8.30
CA PHE A 580 20.43 -10.50 6.85
C PHE A 580 21.83 -10.16 6.31
N ARG A 581 22.78 -9.74 7.16
CA ARG A 581 24.13 -9.36 6.74
C ARG A 581 24.84 -10.40 5.86
N PRO A 582 24.82 -11.72 6.16
CA PRO A 582 25.44 -12.72 5.30
C PRO A 582 24.87 -12.73 3.87
N LEU A 583 23.56 -12.54 3.74
CA LEU A 583 22.90 -12.44 2.44
C LEU A 583 23.24 -11.11 1.75
N GLU A 584 23.27 -10.01 2.48
CA GLU A 584 23.63 -8.70 1.92
C GLU A 584 25.04 -8.74 1.29
N ASP A 585 26.00 -9.32 2.00
CA ASP A 585 27.38 -9.46 1.55
C ASP A 585 27.46 -10.36 0.30
N TRP A 586 26.69 -11.45 0.28
CA TRP A 586 26.58 -12.32 -0.89
C TRP A 586 25.95 -11.59 -2.09
N LEU A 587 24.84 -10.88 -1.88
CA LEU A 587 24.13 -10.11 -2.91
C LEU A 587 25.02 -9.04 -3.53
N LYS A 588 25.77 -8.29 -2.71
CA LYS A 588 26.73 -7.29 -3.19
C LYS A 588 27.75 -7.93 -4.14
N LYS A 589 28.38 -9.02 -3.69
CA LYS A 589 29.38 -9.74 -4.48
C LYS A 589 28.80 -10.31 -5.78
N ASP A 590 27.62 -10.94 -5.72
CA ASP A 590 26.97 -11.52 -6.90
C ASP A 590 26.51 -10.44 -7.90
N ASN A 591 25.95 -9.34 -7.41
CA ASN A 591 25.56 -8.21 -8.24
C ASN A 591 26.77 -7.56 -8.93
N GLU A 592 27.90 -7.41 -8.24
CA GLU A 592 29.16 -6.93 -8.80
C GLU A 592 29.74 -7.90 -9.85
N LEU A 593 29.83 -9.20 -9.53
CA LEU A 593 30.33 -10.23 -10.45
C LEU A 593 29.53 -10.29 -11.75
N ASN A 594 28.22 -10.05 -11.68
CA ASN A 594 27.32 -10.09 -12.83
C ASN A 594 27.07 -8.70 -13.45
N ASN A 595 27.80 -7.65 -13.05
CA ASN A 595 27.66 -6.27 -13.53
C ASN A 595 26.22 -5.73 -13.49
N ARG A 596 25.47 -6.06 -12.42
CA ARG A 596 24.09 -5.63 -12.26
C ARG A 596 24.02 -4.20 -11.71
N TYR A 597 23.13 -3.39 -12.27
CA TYR A 597 22.85 -2.07 -11.72
C TYR A 597 22.10 -2.20 -10.39
N VAL A 598 22.54 -1.48 -9.36
CA VAL A 598 21.90 -1.46 -8.04
C VAL A 598 21.09 -0.17 -7.88
N GLY A 599 19.80 -0.30 -7.56
CA GLY A 599 18.82 0.78 -7.65
C GLY A 599 17.99 0.71 -8.94
N TRP A 600 17.18 1.73 -9.19
CA TRP A 600 16.26 1.78 -10.33
C TRP A 600 16.03 3.23 -10.80
N ASP A 601 15.65 3.38 -12.07
CA ASP A 601 15.15 4.60 -12.67
C ASP A 601 13.63 4.69 -12.49
N PRO A 602 13.11 5.64 -11.71
CA PRO A 602 11.67 5.79 -11.48
C PRO A 602 10.90 6.37 -12.68
N GLN A 603 11.59 6.83 -13.74
CA GLN A 603 10.94 7.31 -14.96
C GLN A 603 10.58 6.18 -15.91
N TRP A 604 11.30 5.06 -15.84
CA TRP A 604 11.03 3.91 -16.70
C TRP A 604 9.69 3.27 -16.37
N THR A 605 8.93 2.91 -17.41
CA THR A 605 7.72 2.09 -17.30
C THR A 605 7.70 0.99 -18.36
N PRO A 606 7.13 -0.20 -18.08
CA PRO A 606 7.02 -1.30 -19.04
C PRO A 606 6.34 -0.90 -20.37
N CYS A 607 5.42 0.06 -20.31
CA CYS A 607 4.68 0.53 -21.49
C CYS A 607 5.51 1.30 -22.52
N GLU A 608 6.71 1.80 -22.20
CA GLU A 608 7.49 2.64 -23.14
C GLU A 608 7.77 1.93 -24.49
N TYR A 609 7.73 0.60 -24.52
CA TYR A 609 7.98 -0.19 -25.72
C TYR A 609 6.74 -0.42 -26.60
N THR A 610 5.53 -0.04 -26.15
CA THR A 610 4.31 -0.12 -26.95
C THR A 610 3.97 1.26 -27.51
N GLY A 611 4.52 1.57 -28.69
CA GLY A 611 4.15 2.67 -29.61
C GLY A 611 3.28 3.79 -29.04
N PHE A 612 3.85 4.62 -28.16
CA PHE A 612 3.22 5.87 -27.78
C PHE A 612 3.40 6.91 -28.88
N TYR A 613 2.36 7.70 -29.08
CA TYR A 613 2.41 8.88 -29.92
C TYR A 613 2.38 10.06 -28.97
N ASP A 614 3.50 10.74 -28.79
CA ASP A 614 3.47 12.03 -28.12
C ASP A 614 2.70 12.99 -29.04
N VAL A 615 1.59 13.52 -28.53
CA VAL A 615 0.75 14.45 -29.25
C VAL A 615 0.89 15.81 -28.60
N TYR A 616 1.53 16.73 -29.31
CA TYR A 616 1.63 18.12 -28.89
C TYR A 616 0.46 18.90 -29.49
N ILE A 617 -0.35 19.48 -28.62
CA ILE A 617 -1.22 20.59 -29.01
C ILE A 617 -0.54 21.90 -28.69
N LYS A 618 -0.42 22.74 -29.71
CA LYS A 618 0.03 24.11 -29.54
C LYS A 618 -1.17 24.93 -29.11
N GLU A 619 -1.19 25.38 -27.86
CA GLU A 619 -2.23 26.27 -27.35
C GLU A 619 -2.29 27.57 -28.18
N GLU A 620 -3.29 27.67 -29.05
CA GLU A 620 -3.78 28.94 -29.57
C GLU A 620 -5.23 29.11 -29.09
N GLU A 621 -5.41 29.77 -27.93
CA GLU A 621 -6.57 30.54 -27.43
C GLU A 621 -8.03 30.10 -27.72
N LYS A 622 -8.33 28.90 -28.24
CA LYS A 622 -9.68 28.58 -28.74
C LYS A 622 -10.58 27.77 -27.80
N TYR A 623 -10.05 26.85 -26.99
CA TYR A 623 -10.79 26.14 -25.94
C TYR A 623 -9.84 25.33 -25.04
N GLU A 624 -10.24 25.12 -23.78
CA GLU A 624 -9.51 24.28 -22.82
C GLU A 624 -9.77 22.80 -23.11
N TRP A 625 -8.75 21.95 -22.94
CA TRP A 625 -8.85 20.52 -23.21
C TRP A 625 -9.26 19.77 -21.93
N ASP A 626 -10.52 19.35 -21.83
CA ASP A 626 -11.06 18.65 -20.66
C ASP A 626 -11.23 17.13 -20.89
N GLU A 627 -11.90 16.43 -19.97
CA GLU A 627 -12.12 14.98 -20.07
C GLU A 627 -12.98 14.57 -21.28
N ASN A 628 -13.88 15.44 -21.74
CA ASN A 628 -14.74 15.22 -22.89
C ASN A 628 -13.94 15.21 -24.19
N GLU A 629 -13.05 16.18 -24.40
CA GLU A 629 -12.24 16.18 -25.61
C GLU A 629 -11.16 15.08 -25.53
N MET A 630 -10.69 14.70 -24.34
CA MET A 630 -9.83 13.52 -24.19
C MET A 630 -10.57 12.22 -24.56
N TYR A 631 -11.83 12.06 -24.13
CA TYR A 631 -12.68 10.94 -24.54
C TYR A 631 -12.89 10.93 -26.05
N TYR A 632 -13.21 12.08 -26.64
CA TYR A 632 -13.39 12.21 -28.08
C TYR A 632 -12.10 11.92 -28.87
N PHE A 633 -10.94 12.28 -28.32
CA PHE A 633 -9.63 11.98 -28.90
C PHE A 633 -9.39 10.46 -28.90
N LYS A 634 -9.60 9.79 -27.76
CA LYS A 634 -9.53 8.33 -27.64
C LYS A 634 -10.47 7.63 -28.62
N ALA A 635 -11.71 8.11 -28.76
CA ALA A 635 -12.69 7.58 -29.70
C ALA A 635 -12.23 7.76 -31.17
N THR A 636 -11.62 8.90 -31.49
CA THR A 636 -11.05 9.17 -32.83
C THR A 636 -9.87 8.26 -33.14
N VAL A 637 -8.99 8.01 -32.16
CA VAL A 637 -7.92 7.00 -32.26
C VAL A 637 -8.50 5.61 -32.51
N ALA A 638 -9.46 5.17 -31.68
CA ALA A 638 -10.10 3.86 -31.83
C ALA A 638 -10.79 3.70 -33.20
N PHE A 639 -11.46 4.75 -33.70
CA PHE A 639 -12.02 4.77 -35.05
C PHE A 639 -10.93 4.57 -36.12
N ALA A 640 -9.81 5.29 -36.02
CA ALA A 640 -8.70 5.18 -36.97
C ALA A 640 -8.09 3.78 -36.97
N LEU A 641 -7.90 3.18 -35.78
CA LEU A 641 -7.44 1.80 -35.62
C LEU A 641 -8.41 0.81 -36.27
N ARG A 642 -9.71 0.86 -35.93
CA ARG A 642 -10.75 -0.03 -36.48
C ARG A 642 -10.83 0.01 -37.99
N LYS A 643 -10.78 1.21 -38.57
CA LYS A 643 -10.78 1.36 -40.03
C LYS A 643 -9.54 0.70 -40.66
N ARG A 644 -8.38 0.79 -40.01
CA ARG A 644 -7.13 0.27 -40.56
C ARG A 644 -7.01 -1.24 -40.46
N PHE A 645 -7.39 -1.85 -39.33
CA PHE A 645 -7.42 -3.31 -39.16
C PHE A 645 -8.39 -3.99 -40.14
N LYS A 646 -9.41 -3.26 -40.62
CA LYS A 646 -10.32 -3.73 -41.67
C LYS A 646 -9.67 -3.76 -43.06
N ASP A 647 -8.69 -2.88 -43.31
CA ASP A 647 -8.10 -2.66 -44.63
C ASP A 647 -6.72 -3.36 -44.79
N GLU A 648 -5.96 -3.60 -43.72
CA GLU A 648 -4.64 -4.27 -43.75
C GLU A 648 -4.35 -5.06 -42.45
N GLN A 649 -3.88 -6.31 -42.57
CA GLN A 649 -3.30 -7.07 -41.45
C GLN A 649 -1.89 -6.55 -41.15
N VAL A 650 -1.77 -5.44 -40.42
CA VAL A 650 -0.47 -4.83 -40.09
C VAL A 650 -0.33 -4.61 -38.59
N ASN A 651 0.81 -5.03 -38.03
CA ASN A 651 1.20 -4.93 -36.61
C ASN A 651 1.64 -3.51 -36.18
N TYR A 652 1.40 -2.48 -37.00
CA TYR A 652 1.81 -1.09 -36.74
C TYR A 652 0.88 -0.10 -37.44
N VAL A 653 0.36 0.91 -36.72
CA VAL A 653 -0.57 1.90 -37.29
C VAL A 653 0.15 3.20 -37.62
N ASN A 654 0.23 3.54 -38.90
CA ASN A 654 0.69 4.85 -39.35
C ASN A 654 -0.47 5.86 -39.32
N PHE A 655 -0.52 6.74 -38.32
CA PHE A 655 -1.61 7.72 -38.16
C PHE A 655 -1.64 8.82 -39.23
N THR A 656 -0.60 8.96 -40.07
CA THR A 656 -0.54 9.94 -41.15
C THR A 656 -1.76 9.87 -42.09
N LEU A 657 -2.30 8.68 -42.34
CA LEU A 657 -3.48 8.49 -43.20
C LEU A 657 -4.80 8.97 -42.57
N SER A 658 -4.88 8.98 -41.23
CA SER A 658 -6.07 9.44 -40.49
C SER A 658 -5.92 10.84 -39.92
N ARG A 659 -4.74 11.48 -40.06
CA ARG A 659 -4.40 12.80 -39.49
C ARG A 659 -5.39 13.90 -39.85
N HIS A 660 -5.87 13.93 -41.11
CA HIS A 660 -6.90 14.88 -41.55
C HIS A 660 -8.20 14.80 -40.72
N ARG A 661 -8.57 13.63 -40.21
CA ARG A 661 -9.75 13.45 -39.34
C ARG A 661 -9.50 13.97 -37.95
N PHE A 662 -8.32 13.75 -37.38
CA PHE A 662 -7.96 14.35 -36.09
C PHE A 662 -8.00 15.88 -36.18
N ASN A 663 -7.34 16.44 -37.19
CA ASN A 663 -7.36 17.87 -37.47
C ASN A 663 -8.81 18.41 -37.62
N SER A 664 -9.65 17.71 -38.39
CA SER A 664 -11.05 18.12 -38.58
C SER A 664 -11.89 17.99 -37.30
N ALA A 665 -11.68 16.93 -36.53
CA ALA A 665 -12.44 16.63 -35.31
C ALA A 665 -12.19 17.66 -34.20
N PHE A 666 -10.96 18.14 -34.08
CA PHE A 666 -10.55 19.10 -33.05
C PHE A 666 -10.40 20.54 -33.57
N MET A 667 -10.76 20.79 -34.84
CA MET A 667 -10.54 22.07 -35.53
C MET A 667 -9.07 22.55 -35.48
N LEU A 668 -8.15 21.59 -35.53
CA LEU A 668 -6.70 21.79 -35.55
C LEU A 668 -6.15 21.63 -36.97
N ASP A 669 -4.89 21.97 -37.14
CA ASP A 669 -4.10 21.74 -38.33
C ASP A 669 -2.79 21.02 -37.99
N ASP A 670 -2.00 20.68 -39.01
CA ASP A 670 -0.73 19.96 -38.82
C ASP A 670 0.33 20.75 -38.03
N LYS A 671 0.13 22.05 -37.77
CA LYS A 671 1.03 22.90 -36.97
C LYS A 671 0.59 23.02 -35.51
N THR A 672 -0.71 22.84 -35.26
CA THR A 672 -1.34 22.93 -33.95
C THR A 672 -1.57 21.57 -33.32
N LEU A 673 -1.65 20.48 -34.11
CA LEU A 673 -1.66 19.08 -33.66
C LEU A 673 -0.45 18.33 -34.24
N GLU A 674 0.57 18.13 -33.42
CA GLU A 674 1.80 17.44 -33.79
C GLU A 674 1.87 16.05 -33.17
N PHE A 675 2.02 15.02 -34.01
CA PHE A 675 2.40 13.67 -33.58
C PHE A 675 3.93 13.55 -33.68
N VAL A 676 4.62 13.50 -32.54
CA VAL A 676 6.09 13.44 -32.48
C VAL A 676 6.59 12.21 -33.24
N GLY A 677 7.56 12.43 -34.13
CA GLY A 677 8.12 11.38 -35.00
C GLY A 677 7.37 11.16 -36.32
N TYR A 678 6.27 11.89 -36.59
CA TYR A 678 5.48 11.77 -37.82
C TYR A 678 5.45 13.08 -38.62
N PRO A 679 5.88 13.07 -39.90
CA PRO A 679 5.88 14.27 -40.73
C PRO A 679 4.45 14.79 -40.97
N PRO A 680 4.28 16.12 -41.14
CA PRO A 680 2.99 16.72 -41.48
C PRO A 680 2.46 16.22 -42.84
N THR A 681 1.14 16.16 -42.99
CA THR A 681 0.46 15.69 -44.20
C THR A 681 0.39 16.70 -45.34
N LEU A 682 0.78 17.96 -45.09
CA LEU A 682 0.80 18.98 -46.12
C LEU A 682 1.84 18.65 -47.21
N ALA A 683 1.36 18.46 -48.44
CA ALA A 683 2.20 18.59 -49.62
C ALA A 683 2.87 19.98 -49.62
N PRO A 684 4.10 20.13 -50.14
CA PRO A 684 4.70 21.45 -50.32
C PRO A 684 3.71 22.35 -51.09
N PRO A 685 3.63 23.65 -50.77
CA PRO A 685 2.66 24.55 -51.40
C PRO A 685 2.78 24.42 -52.91
N VAL A 686 1.64 24.24 -53.59
CA VAL A 686 1.58 24.13 -55.06
C VAL A 686 2.34 25.31 -55.64
N THR A 687 3.48 25.04 -56.26
CA THR A 687 4.21 26.06 -57.00
C THR A 687 3.30 26.50 -58.13
N GLN A 688 2.84 27.75 -58.09
CA GLN A 688 2.14 28.36 -59.21
C GLN A 688 3.03 28.17 -60.46
N PRO A 689 2.47 27.78 -61.62
CA PRO A 689 3.27 27.42 -62.81
C PRO A 689 4.09 28.59 -63.38
N PHE A 690 4.00 29.77 -62.77
CA PHE A 690 4.76 30.97 -63.10
C PHE A 690 5.19 31.69 -61.81
N THR A 691 6.40 32.23 -61.81
CA THR A 691 6.90 33.09 -60.73
C THR A 691 6.19 34.44 -60.80
N ILE A 692 5.40 34.77 -59.76
CA ILE A 692 4.60 36.00 -59.67
C ILE A 692 5.45 37.26 -59.95
N TRP A 693 6.72 37.28 -59.51
CA TRP A 693 7.61 38.40 -59.79
C TRP A 693 7.93 38.57 -61.28
N LEU A 694 7.96 37.52 -62.11
CA LEU A 694 8.14 37.66 -63.56
C LEU A 694 6.93 38.29 -64.24
N VAL A 695 5.71 38.03 -63.75
CA VAL A 695 4.49 38.68 -64.26
C VAL A 695 4.49 40.15 -63.87
N VAL A 696 4.79 40.46 -62.60
CA VAL A 696 4.90 41.84 -62.12
C VAL A 696 6.03 42.58 -62.84
N PHE A 697 7.18 41.96 -63.02
CA PHE A 697 8.31 42.50 -63.79
C PHE A 697 7.93 42.74 -65.25
N GLY A 698 7.23 41.81 -65.89
CA GLY A 698 6.75 41.97 -67.27
C GLY A 698 5.78 43.13 -67.43
N VAL A 699 4.84 43.30 -66.48
CA VAL A 699 3.90 44.44 -66.48
C VAL A 699 4.64 45.76 -66.23
N VAL A 700 5.54 45.81 -65.25
CA VAL A 700 6.32 47.02 -64.93
C VAL A 700 7.26 47.40 -66.08
N MET A 701 7.93 46.43 -66.71
CA MET A 701 8.75 46.65 -67.91
C MET A 701 7.91 47.10 -69.10
N GLY A 702 6.72 46.50 -69.31
CA GLY A 702 5.79 46.93 -70.35
C GLY A 702 5.34 48.37 -70.16
N VAL A 703 4.94 48.74 -68.95
CA VAL A 703 4.53 50.12 -68.62
C VAL A 703 5.70 51.09 -68.75
N THR A 704 6.91 50.75 -68.29
CA THR A 704 8.10 51.62 -68.38
C THR A 704 8.59 51.83 -69.82
N VAL A 705 8.53 50.79 -70.67
CA VAL A 705 8.83 50.92 -72.11
C VAL A 705 7.77 51.76 -72.80
N LEU A 706 6.48 51.55 -72.52
CA LEU A 706 5.39 52.35 -73.09
C LEU A 706 5.48 53.82 -72.63
N THR A 707 5.79 54.09 -71.36
CA THR A 707 5.99 55.47 -70.88
C THR A 707 7.26 56.08 -71.45
N SER A 708 8.33 55.31 -71.67
CA SER A 708 9.55 55.81 -72.30
C SER A 708 9.33 56.14 -73.78
N PHE A 709 8.61 55.30 -74.53
CA PHE A 709 8.17 55.62 -75.89
C PHE A 709 7.25 56.84 -75.92
N TYR A 710 6.29 56.92 -75.02
CA TYR A 710 5.41 58.09 -74.88
C TYR A 710 6.21 59.36 -74.56
N LEU A 711 7.21 59.30 -73.67
CA LEU A 711 8.06 60.43 -73.30
C LEU A 711 9.02 60.84 -74.43
N ILE A 712 9.51 59.91 -75.25
CA ILE A 712 10.33 60.21 -76.43
C ILE A 712 9.47 60.87 -77.52
N ILE A 713 8.26 60.36 -77.77
CA ILE A 713 7.31 60.92 -78.74
C ILE A 713 6.78 62.28 -78.26
N SER A 714 6.41 62.38 -76.99
CA SER A 714 6.00 63.62 -76.31
C SER A 714 7.15 64.63 -76.30
N GLY A 715 8.38 64.21 -76.00
CA GLY A 715 9.58 65.04 -76.03
C GLY A 715 9.95 65.56 -77.42
N TYR A 716 9.65 64.79 -78.47
CA TYR A 716 9.78 65.23 -79.87
C TYR A 716 8.69 66.26 -80.23
N LEU A 717 7.45 66.06 -79.79
CA LEU A 717 6.32 66.97 -80.03
C LEU A 717 6.40 68.27 -79.20
N ASN A 718 7.01 68.23 -78.01
CA ASN A 718 7.11 69.37 -77.09
C ASN A 718 8.36 70.24 -77.32
N ARG A 719 9.15 69.94 -78.37
CA ARG A 719 10.26 70.79 -78.86
C ARG A 719 9.79 71.98 -79.72
N LYS A 720 8.48 72.22 -79.82
CA LYS A 720 7.88 73.35 -80.56
C LYS A 720 7.24 74.43 -79.69
N ASN A 721 7.52 74.53 -78.39
CA ASN A 721 7.29 75.80 -77.68
C ASN A 721 8.18 75.97 -76.44
N LYS A 722 9.18 76.84 -76.61
CA LYS A 722 9.78 77.74 -75.60
C LYS A 722 8.71 78.24 -74.59
N SER A 723 8.98 78.61 -73.34
CA SER A 723 10.18 79.23 -72.76
C SER A 723 9.97 79.50 -71.26
N MET A 724 11.04 79.37 -70.46
CA MET A 724 11.41 80.18 -69.26
C MET A 724 10.48 80.15 -68.01
N ARG A 725 10.95 80.18 -66.75
CA ARG A 725 12.26 80.48 -66.13
C ARG A 725 12.22 80.13 -64.62
N THR A 726 13.34 79.57 -64.08
CA THR A 726 14.09 79.87 -62.81
C THR A 726 13.35 80.09 -61.47
N HIS A 727 13.85 79.80 -60.25
CA HIS A 727 15.03 79.17 -59.62
C HIS A 727 14.81 79.23 -58.08
N ARG A 728 15.18 78.21 -57.27
CA ARG A 728 16.11 78.28 -56.08
C ARG A 728 16.01 77.06 -55.13
N ASN A 729 17.17 76.40 -54.94
CA ASN A 729 17.88 75.94 -53.72
C ASN A 729 17.13 75.61 -52.40
N LYS A 730 17.65 74.80 -51.44
CA LYS A 730 18.57 73.64 -51.32
C LYS A 730 18.73 73.39 -49.78
N LYS A 731 18.83 72.11 -49.37
CA LYS A 731 19.50 71.50 -48.16
C LYS A 731 18.78 71.32 -46.79
N CYS A 732 18.70 70.02 -46.40
CA CYS A 732 19.15 69.28 -45.17
C CYS A 732 18.60 69.67 -43.77
N ASN A 733 18.39 68.80 -42.75
CA ASN A 733 18.93 67.45 -42.42
C ASN A 733 18.17 66.77 -41.23
N CYS A 734 18.41 65.44 -41.06
CA CYS A 734 18.48 64.62 -39.81
C CYS A 734 17.29 63.77 -39.25
N CYS A 735 17.59 62.45 -39.14
CA CYS A 735 17.36 61.40 -38.09
C CYS A 735 15.93 61.20 -37.46
N ASN A 736 15.48 60.00 -37.05
CA ASN A 736 16.18 58.88 -36.42
C ASN A 736 15.36 57.55 -36.44
N ASN A 737 16.07 56.49 -36.06
CA ASN A 737 15.77 55.05 -36.05
C ASN A 737 14.54 54.51 -35.29
N ASN A 738 14.20 53.29 -35.72
CA ASN A 738 13.21 52.34 -35.25
C ASN A 738 13.43 51.74 -33.84
N ASN A 739 12.30 51.61 -33.16
CA ASN A 739 11.76 50.52 -32.33
C ASN A 739 12.64 49.77 -31.31
N ASN A 740 12.24 49.99 -30.06
CA ASN A 740 12.53 49.24 -28.85
C ASN A 740 11.66 47.97 -28.70
N ASN A 741 12.27 47.01 -28.01
CA ASN A 741 11.77 46.13 -26.96
C ASN A 741 10.62 45.15 -27.25
N ASN A 742 10.88 43.87 -26.97
CA ASN A 742 10.21 43.20 -25.85
C ASN A 742 11.05 42.07 -25.25
N ILE A 743 10.85 41.89 -23.95
CA ILE A 743 11.47 40.96 -23.03
C ILE A 743 10.38 39.97 -22.55
N TYR A 744 10.78 38.73 -22.23
CA TYR A 744 10.40 37.93 -21.04
C TYR A 744 9.81 36.52 -21.23
N LEU A 745 10.44 35.61 -20.46
CA LEU A 745 9.90 34.55 -19.57
C LEU A 745 9.61 33.14 -20.11
N TYR A 746 10.25 32.18 -19.42
CA TYR A 746 10.05 30.73 -19.41
C TYR A 746 8.72 30.34 -18.74
N SER A 747 8.06 29.28 -19.24
CA SER A 747 7.51 28.21 -18.39
C SER A 747 7.17 26.98 -19.23
N THR A 748 7.89 25.89 -19.02
CA THR A 748 7.55 24.55 -19.53
C THR A 748 6.70 23.83 -18.46
N PHE A 749 5.44 23.55 -18.77
CA PHE A 749 4.61 22.56 -18.07
C PHE A 749 4.27 21.44 -19.06
N SER A 750 4.53 20.20 -18.67
CA SER A 750 4.30 19.00 -19.46
C SER A 750 3.19 18.17 -18.80
N TYR A 751 2.10 17.92 -19.52
CA TYR A 751 1.06 16.95 -19.15
C TYR A 751 1.10 15.80 -20.17
N LYS A 752 1.39 14.59 -19.70
CA LYS A 752 1.20 13.32 -20.44
C LYS A 752 -0.08 12.65 -19.94
N LYS A 753 -1.03 12.33 -20.83
CA LYS A 753 -2.19 11.45 -20.57
C LYS A 753 -2.23 10.36 -21.65
N VAL A 754 -2.46 9.12 -21.21
CA VAL A 754 -2.38 7.88 -21.99
C VAL A 754 -3.76 7.40 -22.47
N ALA A 755 -3.78 6.68 -23.60
CA ALA A 755 -4.91 5.89 -24.08
C ALA A 755 -4.51 4.43 -24.38
N GLN A 756 -5.06 3.48 -23.64
CA GLN A 756 -5.15 2.08 -24.06
C GLN A 756 -6.36 1.40 -23.39
N SER A 757 -7.45 1.21 -24.13
CA SER A 757 -8.44 0.13 -23.94
C SER A 757 -9.51 0.21 -25.04
N ALA A 758 -9.31 -0.55 -26.11
CA ALA A 758 -10.35 -0.73 -27.13
C ALA A 758 -10.18 -2.04 -27.91
N LEU A 759 -9.91 -3.15 -27.22
CA LEU A 759 -9.91 -4.50 -27.80
C LEU A 759 -10.41 -5.52 -26.77
N HIS A 760 -11.65 -5.41 -26.30
CA HIS A 760 -12.34 -6.54 -25.62
C HIS A 760 -13.87 -6.44 -25.59
N ASN A 761 -14.49 -5.83 -26.61
CA ASN A 761 -15.95 -5.66 -26.65
C ASN A 761 -16.53 -6.01 -28.02
N GLU A 762 -16.15 -7.18 -28.57
CA GLU A 762 -16.65 -7.63 -29.87
C GLU A 762 -17.18 -9.08 -29.93
N GLU A 763 -17.54 -9.70 -28.79
CA GLU A 763 -18.33 -10.95 -28.81
C GLU A 763 -19.71 -10.86 -28.13
N ARG A 764 -20.12 -9.70 -27.57
CA ARG A 764 -21.41 -9.58 -26.86
C ARG A 764 -22.51 -8.75 -27.56
N VAL A 765 -22.33 -8.38 -28.84
CA VAL A 765 -23.36 -7.64 -29.61
C VAL A 765 -23.72 -8.34 -30.93
N ARG A 766 -23.60 -9.68 -30.97
CA ARG A 766 -24.08 -10.50 -32.10
C ARG A 766 -25.14 -11.54 -31.73
N SER A 767 -25.73 -11.45 -30.54
CA SER A 767 -26.83 -12.34 -30.14
C SER A 767 -27.97 -11.66 -29.37
N GLU A 768 -28.30 -10.40 -29.70
CA GLU A 768 -29.64 -9.83 -29.51
C GLU A 768 -30.10 -9.10 -30.78
#